data_AF-A0A967DFW4-F1
#
_entry.id   AF-A0A967DFW4-F1
#
_cell.length_a   1.000
_cell.length_b   1.000
_cell.length_c   1.000
_cell.angle_alpha   90.00
_cell.angle_beta   90.00
_cell.angle_gamma   90.00
#
_symmetry.space_group_name_H-M   'P 1'
#
loop_
_entity.id
_entity.type
_entity.pdbx_description
1 polymer ?
#
loop_
_entity_poly.entity_id
_entity_poly.type
_entity_poly.pdbx_seq_one_letter_code
_entity_poly.pdbx_strand_id
1 'polypeptide(L)'
;MQRTPRPGIPGTQRTQPARASRHAELALTGADRPRLETTTLSGAQSAAAAIGDFSQAILGVTLEPWQLHVLEGMTQQVDGNWVCRQSLVSVARQNGKTTLMSALIGWWLATQGSARGKPQVVLSTAHKLDLAAALFKYLAPILEAKLGAQVSRSYGRQELTMPDGSLWIVRAATPQAGHGYSIDLCVVDEAWSVSEECVDEGFSPAQIARPNPMLAMFSTAGTSASTLMLKWREQGLRQIDTGEAGPLYFASYEPPPGLDPMTPEAWAYANPALGRHISLDTLYDRAKSPNRNAFLRGHVNLFTIASNAWLEAGLWSELADPIDMPPNGVLAIDCSTDESRFMGVRAVKDGDRIRVGVEFNCDTQAQMWRLVNECVADNPQLRLALVPALELQCPPALERRRVIVGYRELLKWTLHVRSLIIDNRVTHQGHASLSEHVERAVMVKNQGSIGLSSTKSPGDITLARCMVWAVALESGPPFPKESWQTKHMAVFNRVKKAAISPAPAKAAAAGSISAYGGANMIGQFYSYQEGELRNQFMQIPTVSRARDLHASILCDLELKMYNEMWNGEDMEEVYLAPRSWLRQLDPEMPNSYLWAWLLDDLMFFGRAFLYVTARTADGYMAQATRLPAGSVTSEDMAGPVWFGKSKALYFQGGMLDVNNVVQFISPVQGIIYSGTNAMQTALKIEDARNRNASSAIPAGVLRQTGGEPLSAQELAEIATAFNTARATNQTAALNEFLTYEPSTATPDKMLLIESSNYSALEMARVCNVPPYLVGVSTGSYSYQSSEQARRDLWLFGTSVYAQCIEDTLSQQLPRGTYVEFDAEKYLLETTIPDSMNPADMPQQNTQEALA
;
A
#
# COMPACT_ATOMS: atom_id res chain seq x y z
N MET A 1 -61.54 -23.50 -64.42
CA MET A 1 -61.95 -24.57 -63.49
C MET A 1 -61.34 -24.26 -62.12
N GLN A 2 -62.05 -23.51 -61.28
CA GLN A 2 -62.72 -24.00 -60.06
C GLN A 2 -61.80 -24.75 -59.07
N ARG A 3 -61.49 -24.10 -57.93
CA ARG A 3 -61.96 -24.51 -56.59
C ARG A 3 -61.53 -23.49 -55.51
N THR A 4 -62.50 -23.06 -54.71
CA THR A 4 -62.39 -22.27 -53.46
C THR A 4 -62.34 -23.22 -52.23
N PRO A 5 -62.26 -22.77 -50.96
CA PRO A 5 -61.07 -22.22 -50.28
C PRO A 5 -60.87 -22.79 -48.83
N ARG A 6 -59.76 -22.46 -48.14
CA ARG A 6 -59.71 -22.43 -46.65
C ARG A 6 -58.85 -21.25 -46.14
N PRO A 7 -59.19 -20.65 -44.99
CA PRO A 7 -58.76 -19.29 -44.63
C PRO A 7 -57.44 -19.26 -43.85
N GLY A 8 -56.52 -18.41 -44.29
CA GLY A 8 -55.29 -18.08 -43.57
C GLY A 8 -55.53 -16.97 -42.56
N ILE A 9 -55.04 -17.18 -41.33
CA ILE A 9 -55.09 -16.22 -40.22
C ILE A 9 -54.03 -15.12 -40.48
N PRO A 10 -54.41 -13.82 -40.53
CA PRO A 10 -53.47 -12.73 -40.77
C PRO A 10 -52.71 -12.33 -39.52
N GLY A 11 -51.40 -12.09 -39.68
CA GLY A 11 -50.51 -11.55 -38.66
C GLY A 11 -50.93 -10.14 -38.21
N THR A 12 -50.99 -9.96 -36.89
CA THR A 12 -51.30 -8.68 -36.25
C THR A 12 -50.07 -7.78 -36.21
N GLN A 13 -50.23 -6.61 -36.83
CA GLN A 13 -49.33 -5.47 -36.81
C GLN A 13 -49.05 -4.96 -35.40
N ARG A 14 -47.80 -4.54 -35.17
CA ARG A 14 -47.35 -3.84 -33.97
C ARG A 14 -48.00 -2.45 -33.89
N THR A 15 -48.95 -2.29 -32.98
CA THR A 15 -49.35 -0.99 -32.43
C THR A 15 -48.61 -0.75 -31.12
N GLN A 16 -47.89 0.37 -31.02
CA GLN A 16 -47.29 0.85 -29.76
C GLN A 16 -48.37 1.06 -28.68
N PRO A 17 -48.14 0.63 -27.43
CA PRO A 17 -48.85 1.16 -26.29
C PRO A 17 -47.98 2.13 -25.48
N ALA A 18 -48.61 3.27 -25.17
CA ALA A 18 -48.41 4.24 -24.10
C ALA A 18 -47.11 4.23 -23.27
N ARG A 19 -46.45 5.39 -23.26
CA ARG A 19 -45.57 5.88 -22.17
C ARG A 19 -46.36 5.99 -20.86
N ALA A 20 -46.32 4.97 -20.02
CA ALA A 20 -46.42 5.02 -18.55
C ALA A 20 -46.20 3.59 -18.01
N SER A 21 -45.64 3.48 -16.80
CA SER A 21 -45.43 2.24 -16.00
C SER A 21 -44.25 1.31 -16.31
N ARG A 22 -43.00 1.82 -16.32
CA ARG A 22 -41.78 0.98 -16.15
C ARG A 22 -40.92 1.29 -14.91
N HIS A 23 -41.39 2.11 -13.98
CA HIS A 23 -40.63 2.51 -12.78
C HIS A 23 -41.21 1.98 -11.44
N ALA A 24 -42.20 1.08 -11.46
CA ALA A 24 -42.93 0.72 -10.25
C ALA A 24 -42.61 -0.67 -9.65
N GLU A 25 -41.67 -1.45 -10.21
CA GLU A 25 -41.46 -2.86 -9.76
C GLU A 25 -40.01 -3.29 -9.48
N LEU A 26 -39.05 -2.37 -9.41
CA LEU A 26 -37.64 -2.71 -9.11
C LEU A 26 -37.09 -2.08 -7.81
N ALA A 27 -37.93 -1.45 -6.98
CA ALA A 27 -37.54 -1.18 -5.60
C ALA A 27 -37.88 -2.41 -4.76
N LEU A 28 -36.93 -3.34 -4.60
CA LEU A 28 -36.98 -4.29 -3.49
C LEU A 28 -36.81 -3.49 -2.18
N THR A 29 -37.91 -2.92 -1.70
CA THR A 29 -38.06 -2.43 -0.33
C THR A 29 -38.00 -3.65 0.59
N GLY A 30 -36.98 -3.76 1.45
CA GLY A 30 -36.89 -4.88 2.40
C GLY A 30 -35.49 -5.23 2.93
N ALA A 31 -34.41 -4.64 2.42
CA ALA A 31 -33.06 -4.82 2.95
C ALA A 31 -32.81 -3.94 4.21
N ASP A 32 -33.71 -4.00 5.19
CA ASP A 32 -33.56 -3.30 6.47
C ASP A 32 -32.59 -4.04 7.42
N ARG A 33 -32.07 -5.20 7.01
CA ARG A 33 -31.13 -6.04 7.78
C ARG A 33 -29.71 -5.93 7.21
N PRO A 34 -28.69 -5.84 8.07
CA PRO A 34 -27.28 -5.91 7.66
C PRO A 34 -26.94 -7.29 7.10
N ARG A 35 -25.93 -7.36 6.23
CA ARG A 35 -25.41 -8.65 5.73
C ARG A 35 -24.56 -9.34 6.79
N LEU A 36 -23.64 -8.58 7.38
CA LEU A 36 -22.80 -9.07 8.47
C LEU A 36 -23.35 -8.50 9.77
N GLU A 37 -23.72 -9.37 10.69
CA GLU A 37 -24.22 -8.98 11.99
C GLU A 37 -23.79 -9.99 13.06
N THR A 38 -23.20 -9.50 14.14
CA THR A 38 -22.86 -10.32 15.29
C THR A 38 -24.12 -10.88 15.95
N THR A 39 -24.05 -12.13 16.43
CA THR A 39 -25.12 -12.72 17.21
C THR A 39 -25.44 -11.88 18.43
N THR A 40 -26.72 -11.57 18.60
CA THR A 40 -27.28 -10.87 19.76
C THR A 40 -27.86 -11.86 20.75
N LEU A 41 -27.98 -11.48 22.03
CA LEU A 41 -28.56 -12.33 23.06
C LEU A 41 -30.07 -12.49 22.83
N SER A 42 -30.53 -13.73 22.64
CA SER A 42 -31.95 -14.02 22.41
C SER A 42 -32.81 -13.66 23.62
N GLY A 43 -33.89 -12.92 23.39
CA GLY A 43 -34.84 -12.51 24.44
C GLY A 43 -34.38 -11.38 25.37
N ALA A 44 -33.18 -10.81 25.14
CA ALA A 44 -32.74 -9.63 25.88
C ALA A 44 -33.64 -8.42 25.58
N GLN A 45 -33.93 -7.62 26.61
CA GLN A 45 -34.60 -6.34 26.41
C GLN A 45 -33.67 -5.38 25.69
N SER A 46 -34.23 -4.42 24.95
CA SER A 46 -33.45 -3.41 24.25
C SER A 46 -34.03 -2.01 24.47
N ALA A 47 -33.17 -1.00 24.49
CA ALA A 47 -33.60 0.39 24.59
C ALA A 47 -34.13 0.97 23.26
N ALA A 48 -34.10 0.20 22.16
CA ALA A 48 -34.48 0.66 20.83
C ALA A 48 -35.88 1.31 20.77
N ALA A 49 -36.89 0.69 21.41
CA ALA A 49 -38.24 1.25 21.46
C ALA A 49 -38.27 2.60 22.18
N ALA A 50 -37.62 2.69 23.35
CA ALA A 50 -37.55 3.93 24.12
C ALA A 50 -36.78 5.05 23.38
N ILE A 51 -35.75 4.70 22.62
CA ILE A 51 -35.01 5.64 21.77
C ILE A 51 -35.88 6.10 20.58
N GLY A 52 -36.66 5.19 19.99
CA GLY A 52 -37.63 5.50 18.95
C GLY A 52 -38.72 6.46 19.45
N ASP A 53 -39.31 6.16 20.60
CA ASP A 53 -40.33 7.00 21.24
C ASP A 53 -39.77 8.39 21.58
N PHE A 54 -38.55 8.46 22.12
CA PHE A 54 -37.86 9.73 22.36
C PHE A 54 -37.63 10.51 21.07
N SER A 55 -37.15 9.86 20.00
CA SER A 55 -36.92 10.49 18.71
C SER A 55 -38.21 11.09 18.14
N GLN A 56 -39.31 10.35 18.21
CA GLN A 56 -40.60 10.84 17.73
C GLN A 56 -41.14 12.00 18.57
N ALA A 57 -41.13 11.88 19.90
CA ALA A 57 -41.69 12.89 20.81
C ALA A 57 -40.85 14.17 20.89
N ILE A 58 -39.52 14.03 20.99
CA ILE A 58 -38.60 15.15 21.25
C ILE A 58 -37.97 15.66 19.96
N LEU A 59 -37.45 14.79 19.09
CA LEU A 59 -36.80 15.23 17.85
C LEU A 59 -37.81 15.48 16.73
N GLY A 60 -39.04 14.94 16.83
CA GLY A 60 -40.03 15.00 15.76
C GLY A 60 -39.65 14.14 14.55
N VAL A 61 -38.80 13.13 14.75
CA VAL A 61 -38.27 12.27 13.70
C VAL A 61 -38.62 10.82 13.99
N THR A 62 -39.34 10.18 13.09
CA THR A 62 -39.56 8.73 13.12
C THR A 62 -38.32 8.03 12.59
N LEU A 63 -37.72 7.17 13.42
CA LEU A 63 -36.57 6.36 13.00
C LEU A 63 -36.98 5.32 11.96
N GLU A 64 -36.12 5.10 10.98
CA GLU A 64 -36.31 4.08 9.95
C GLU A 64 -36.13 2.66 10.52
N PRO A 65 -36.74 1.62 9.91
CA PRO A 65 -36.67 0.26 10.42
C PRO A 65 -35.23 -0.25 10.65
N TRP A 66 -34.31 0.04 9.73
CA TRP A 66 -32.90 -0.36 9.87
C TRP A 66 -32.20 0.33 11.05
N GLN A 67 -32.60 1.57 11.38
CA GLN A 67 -32.06 2.31 12.53
C GLN A 67 -32.53 1.69 13.84
N LEU A 68 -33.81 1.32 13.91
CA LEU A 68 -34.37 0.61 15.06
C LEU A 68 -33.74 -0.77 15.22
N HIS A 69 -33.50 -1.50 14.12
CA HIS A 69 -32.82 -2.80 14.12
C HIS A 69 -31.40 -2.69 14.70
N VAL A 70 -30.63 -1.71 14.24
CA VAL A 70 -29.28 -1.45 14.77
C VAL A 70 -29.32 -1.06 16.25
N LEU A 71 -30.27 -0.23 16.67
CA LEU A 71 -30.47 0.10 18.08
C LEU A 71 -30.85 -1.15 18.89
N GLU A 72 -31.66 -2.04 18.31
CA GLU A 72 -32.14 -3.26 18.98
C GLU A 72 -30.96 -4.11 19.43
N GLY A 73 -30.02 -4.38 18.52
CA GLY A 73 -28.80 -5.13 18.82
C GLY A 73 -27.81 -4.35 19.68
N MET A 74 -27.53 -3.08 19.37
CA MET A 74 -26.49 -2.33 20.09
C MET A 74 -26.87 -1.93 21.52
N THR A 75 -28.17 -1.87 21.82
CA THR A 75 -28.70 -1.45 23.14
C THR A 75 -29.37 -2.58 23.90
N GLN A 76 -29.00 -3.83 23.62
CA GLN A 76 -29.45 -4.97 24.42
C GLN A 76 -28.99 -4.85 25.88
N GLN A 77 -29.88 -5.25 26.79
CA GLN A 77 -29.69 -5.15 28.22
C GLN A 77 -30.05 -6.45 28.95
N VAL A 78 -29.26 -6.74 29.99
CA VAL A 78 -29.56 -7.74 31.03
C VAL A 78 -29.39 -7.05 32.38
N ASP A 79 -30.41 -7.09 33.22
CA ASP A 79 -30.44 -6.43 34.54
C ASP A 79 -30.04 -4.94 34.50
N GLY A 80 -30.45 -4.24 33.44
CA GLY A 80 -30.14 -2.82 33.21
C GLY A 80 -28.71 -2.52 32.75
N ASN A 81 -27.88 -3.55 32.52
CA ASN A 81 -26.53 -3.42 32.01
C ASN A 81 -26.46 -3.75 30.51
N TRP A 82 -25.62 -3.04 29.77
CA TRP A 82 -25.44 -3.27 28.34
C TRP A 82 -24.76 -4.61 28.10
N VAL A 83 -25.34 -5.43 27.22
CA VAL A 83 -24.71 -6.66 26.73
C VAL A 83 -23.51 -6.29 25.88
N CYS A 84 -23.73 -5.43 24.88
CA CYS A 84 -22.69 -4.90 24.02
C CYS A 84 -22.29 -3.50 24.52
N ARG A 85 -21.02 -3.34 24.91
CA ARG A 85 -20.47 -2.05 25.36
C ARG A 85 -19.75 -1.32 24.23
N GLN A 86 -19.54 -1.99 23.11
CA GLN A 86 -18.87 -1.47 21.94
C GLN A 86 -19.73 -1.79 20.72
N SER A 87 -19.79 -0.88 19.76
CA SER A 87 -20.46 -1.13 18.50
C SER A 87 -19.77 -0.49 17.31
N LEU A 88 -19.81 -1.17 16.16
CA LEU A 88 -19.39 -0.65 14.87
C LEU A 88 -20.50 -0.90 13.83
N VAL A 89 -21.06 0.17 13.30
CA VAL A 89 -22.13 0.13 12.29
C VAL A 89 -21.62 0.77 11.01
N SER A 90 -21.51 -0.01 9.94
CA SER A 90 -21.12 0.47 8.60
C SER A 90 -22.30 0.46 7.65
N VAL A 91 -22.60 1.62 7.05
CA VAL A 91 -23.67 1.77 6.04
C VAL A 91 -23.30 2.89 5.07
N ALA A 92 -23.79 2.83 3.82
CA ALA A 92 -23.48 3.81 2.78
C ALA A 92 -23.90 5.25 3.16
N ARG A 93 -23.37 6.22 2.42
CA ARG A 93 -23.62 7.66 2.62
C ARG A 93 -25.11 7.98 2.49
N GLN A 94 -25.55 8.99 3.23
CA GLN A 94 -26.91 9.54 3.13
C GLN A 94 -28.03 8.56 3.52
N ASN A 95 -27.76 7.51 4.30
CA ASN A 95 -28.79 6.59 4.82
C ASN A 95 -29.41 7.03 6.17
N GLY A 96 -28.96 8.13 6.77
CA GLY A 96 -29.51 8.63 8.04
C GLY A 96 -28.72 8.24 9.31
N LYS A 97 -27.43 7.89 9.23
CA LYS A 97 -26.58 7.63 10.42
C LYS A 97 -26.62 8.77 11.44
N THR A 98 -26.58 10.02 10.98
CA THR A 98 -26.59 11.22 11.85
C THR A 98 -27.89 11.35 12.64
N THR A 99 -29.03 10.97 12.05
CA THR A 99 -30.33 10.92 12.73
C THR A 99 -30.31 9.88 13.85
N LEU A 100 -29.78 8.69 13.57
CA LEU A 100 -29.63 7.62 14.55
C LEU A 100 -28.74 8.05 15.74
N MET A 101 -27.59 8.67 15.45
CA MET A 101 -26.70 9.22 16.49
C MET A 101 -27.38 10.32 17.32
N SER A 102 -28.16 11.18 16.68
CA SER A 102 -28.91 12.24 17.38
C SER A 102 -29.94 11.67 18.36
N ALA A 103 -30.67 10.63 17.94
CA ALA A 103 -31.64 9.94 18.77
C ALA A 103 -30.96 9.26 19.97
N LEU A 104 -29.86 8.55 19.75
CA LEU A 104 -29.09 7.90 20.81
C LEU A 104 -28.54 8.90 21.83
N ILE A 105 -27.87 9.96 21.39
CA ILE A 105 -27.30 10.99 22.29
C ILE A 105 -28.40 11.71 23.06
N GLY A 106 -29.46 12.16 22.37
CA GLY A 106 -30.55 12.89 22.99
C GLY A 106 -31.28 12.04 24.04
N TRP A 107 -31.60 10.79 23.71
CA TRP A 107 -32.22 9.85 24.64
C TRP A 107 -31.33 9.58 25.85
N TRP A 108 -30.02 9.40 25.62
CA TRP A 108 -29.07 9.14 26.70
C TRP A 108 -29.02 10.29 27.70
N LEU A 109 -28.85 11.53 27.19
CA LEU A 109 -28.81 12.74 28.01
C LEU A 109 -30.12 12.99 28.75
N ALA A 110 -31.27 12.62 28.17
CA ALA A 110 -32.58 12.86 28.75
C ALA A 110 -32.97 11.83 29.83
N THR A 111 -32.45 10.61 29.77
CA THR A 111 -32.99 9.49 30.59
C THR A 111 -31.95 8.83 31.50
N GLN A 112 -30.70 8.70 31.05
CA GLN A 112 -29.74 7.85 31.75
C GLN A 112 -29.24 8.47 33.06
N GLY A 113 -29.21 9.80 33.18
CA GLY A 113 -28.81 10.46 34.43
C GLY A 113 -29.77 10.16 35.57
N SER A 114 -31.07 10.31 35.33
CA SER A 114 -32.12 9.94 36.28
C SER A 114 -32.18 8.44 36.53
N ALA A 115 -32.12 7.61 35.48
CA ALA A 115 -32.18 6.15 35.62
C ALA A 115 -31.01 5.56 36.44
N ARG A 116 -29.84 6.20 36.39
CA ARG A 116 -28.60 5.74 37.06
C ARG A 116 -28.29 6.51 38.34
N GLY A 117 -29.12 7.50 38.69
CA GLY A 117 -28.96 8.34 39.87
C GLY A 117 -27.71 9.21 39.89
N LYS A 118 -27.10 9.49 38.71
CA LYS A 118 -25.89 10.32 38.60
C LYS A 118 -25.76 10.98 37.23
N PRO A 119 -25.21 12.20 37.14
CA PRO A 119 -24.95 12.87 35.85
C PRO A 119 -24.14 12.00 34.89
N GLN A 120 -24.49 12.03 33.61
CA GLN A 120 -23.81 11.29 32.55
C GLN A 120 -22.90 12.22 31.73
N VAL A 121 -21.77 11.70 31.24
CA VAL A 121 -20.92 12.43 30.30
C VAL A 121 -20.96 11.76 28.93
N VAL A 122 -21.39 12.50 27.91
CA VAL A 122 -21.45 12.06 26.52
C VAL A 122 -20.37 12.79 25.71
N LEU A 123 -19.53 12.04 25.01
CA LEU A 123 -18.59 12.56 24.02
C LEU A 123 -19.10 12.22 22.62
N SER A 124 -19.23 13.21 21.74
CA SER A 124 -19.37 12.97 20.30
C SER A 124 -18.14 13.48 19.55
N THR A 125 -17.63 12.68 18.64
CA THR A 125 -16.37 12.95 17.94
C THR A 125 -16.39 12.49 16.49
N ALA A 126 -15.52 13.09 15.67
CA ALA A 126 -15.27 12.72 14.29
C ALA A 126 -13.83 13.14 13.91
N HIS A 127 -13.32 12.64 12.78
CA HIS A 127 -11.96 12.97 12.30
C HIS A 127 -11.70 14.47 12.08
N LYS A 128 -12.75 15.29 11.96
CA LYS A 128 -12.68 16.76 11.92
C LYS A 128 -13.70 17.37 12.87
N LEU A 129 -13.30 18.43 13.58
CA LEU A 129 -14.17 19.12 14.53
C LEU A 129 -15.45 19.65 13.89
N ASP A 130 -15.39 20.19 12.67
CA ASP A 130 -16.57 20.72 11.98
C ASP A 130 -17.63 19.64 11.70
N LEU A 131 -17.20 18.41 11.43
CA LEU A 131 -18.11 17.28 11.23
C LEU A 131 -18.73 16.84 12.56
N ALA A 132 -17.92 16.73 13.61
CA ALA A 132 -18.42 16.44 14.96
C ALA A 132 -19.41 17.52 15.44
N ALA A 133 -19.13 18.79 15.13
CA ALA A 133 -19.97 19.93 15.47
C ALA A 133 -21.28 19.99 14.68
N ALA A 134 -21.40 19.32 13.54
CA ALA A 134 -22.64 19.31 12.75
C ALA A 134 -23.79 18.66 13.55
N LEU A 135 -23.51 17.56 14.24
CA LEU A 135 -24.45 16.88 15.13
C LEU A 135 -24.90 17.80 16.28
N PHE A 136 -23.96 18.54 16.88
CA PHE A 136 -24.23 19.50 17.94
C PHE A 136 -25.09 20.67 17.49
N LYS A 137 -24.80 21.24 16.31
CA LYS A 137 -25.60 22.33 15.72
C LYS A 137 -27.04 21.91 15.47
N TYR A 138 -27.29 20.63 15.20
CA TYR A 138 -28.63 20.07 14.99
C TYR A 138 -29.36 19.80 16.32
N LEU A 139 -28.75 19.03 17.24
CA LEU A 139 -29.44 18.50 18.42
C LEU A 139 -29.50 19.50 19.59
N ALA A 140 -28.45 20.30 19.83
CA ALA A 140 -28.36 21.18 20.99
C ALA A 140 -29.53 22.18 21.11
N PRO A 141 -29.97 22.88 20.03
CA PRO A 141 -31.11 23.79 20.11
C PRO A 141 -32.42 23.08 20.48
N ILE A 142 -32.60 21.81 20.09
CA ILE A 142 -33.81 21.03 20.40
C ILE A 142 -33.82 20.71 21.90
N LEU A 143 -32.69 20.27 22.45
CA LEU A 143 -32.56 19.94 23.87
C LEU A 143 -32.68 21.19 24.76
N GLU A 144 -32.13 22.33 24.32
CA GLU A 144 -32.30 23.62 25.00
C GLU A 144 -33.77 24.03 25.05
N ALA A 145 -34.46 24.02 23.91
CA ALA A 145 -35.85 24.45 23.82
C ALA A 145 -36.85 23.51 24.51
N LYS A 146 -36.65 22.19 24.43
CA LYS A 146 -37.62 21.20 24.92
C LYS A 146 -37.31 20.63 26.29
N LEU A 147 -36.03 20.59 26.69
CA LEU A 147 -35.57 19.92 27.92
C LEU A 147 -34.78 20.85 28.85
N GLY A 148 -34.69 22.15 28.55
CA GLY A 148 -34.08 23.15 29.43
C GLY A 148 -32.56 23.03 29.56
N ALA A 149 -31.89 22.45 28.56
CA ALA A 149 -30.44 22.35 28.54
C ALA A 149 -29.77 23.71 28.37
N GLN A 150 -28.58 23.89 28.96
CA GLN A 150 -27.76 25.08 28.82
C GLN A 150 -26.64 24.83 27.81
N VAL A 151 -26.56 25.67 26.77
CA VAL A 151 -25.60 25.53 25.67
C VAL A 151 -24.43 26.49 25.83
N SER A 152 -23.20 25.99 25.77
CA SER A 152 -21.98 26.78 25.72
C SER A 152 -21.30 26.64 24.36
N ARG A 153 -21.06 27.78 23.70
CA ARG A 153 -20.37 27.84 22.40
C ARG A 153 -19.12 28.69 22.53
N SER A 154 -17.97 28.04 22.70
CA SER A 154 -16.66 28.68 22.65
C SER A 154 -15.89 28.21 21.42
N TYR A 155 -14.94 29.02 20.93
CA TYR A 155 -14.13 28.65 19.77
C TYR A 155 -13.38 27.34 20.04
N GLY A 156 -13.62 26.31 19.22
CA GLY A 156 -13.03 24.97 19.41
C GLY A 156 -13.65 24.12 20.54
N ARG A 157 -14.68 24.61 21.25
CA ARG A 157 -15.25 23.93 22.41
C ARG A 157 -16.77 24.15 22.48
N GLN A 158 -17.50 23.13 22.05
CA GLN A 158 -18.97 23.06 22.13
C GLN A 158 -19.36 22.08 23.23
N GLU A 159 -20.17 22.57 24.17
CA GLU A 159 -20.63 21.79 25.32
C GLU A 159 -22.10 22.12 25.63
N LEU A 160 -22.84 21.13 26.12
CA LEU A 160 -24.23 21.28 26.56
C LEU A 160 -24.40 20.61 27.91
N THR A 161 -25.05 21.30 28.85
CA THR A 161 -25.33 20.78 30.20
C THR A 161 -26.84 20.65 30.40
N MET A 162 -27.30 19.46 30.76
CA MET A 162 -28.70 19.17 31.09
C MET A 162 -29.05 19.63 32.52
N PRO A 163 -30.33 19.82 32.86
CA PRO A 163 -30.75 20.23 34.21
C PRO A 163 -30.31 19.28 35.34
N ASP A 164 -30.12 17.99 35.03
CA ASP A 164 -29.63 16.98 35.98
C ASP A 164 -28.09 17.00 36.14
N GLY A 165 -27.40 17.90 35.44
CA GLY A 165 -25.94 18.02 35.40
C GLY A 165 -25.25 17.15 34.34
N SER A 166 -25.99 16.36 33.56
CA SER A 166 -25.41 15.55 32.48
C SER A 166 -24.78 16.46 31.42
N LEU A 167 -23.60 16.08 30.93
CA LEU A 167 -22.75 16.89 30.08
C LEU A 167 -22.56 16.23 28.71
N TRP A 168 -22.80 16.97 27.64
CA TRP A 168 -22.39 16.61 26.28
C TRP A 168 -21.22 17.48 25.84
N ILE A 169 -20.12 16.83 25.43
CA ILE A 169 -18.92 17.47 24.90
C ILE A 169 -18.67 17.03 23.45
N VAL A 170 -18.22 17.98 22.62
CA VAL A 170 -17.82 17.74 21.22
C VAL A 170 -16.32 17.94 21.09
N ARG A 171 -15.61 16.98 20.49
CA ARG A 171 -14.17 17.08 20.20
C ARG A 171 -13.86 16.53 18.81
N ALA A 172 -12.71 16.89 18.26
CA ALA A 172 -12.13 16.15 17.15
C ALA A 172 -11.55 14.83 17.67
N ALA A 173 -11.50 13.79 16.84
CA ALA A 173 -10.94 12.51 17.22
C ALA A 173 -9.41 12.61 17.25
N THR A 174 -8.86 12.74 18.45
CA THR A 174 -7.42 12.65 18.75
C THR A 174 -7.22 11.74 19.97
N PRO A 175 -6.04 11.16 20.19
CA PRO A 175 -5.76 10.33 21.37
C PRO A 175 -6.02 11.06 22.70
N GLN A 176 -5.90 12.39 22.72
CA GLN A 176 -6.12 13.21 23.91
C GLN A 176 -7.58 13.62 24.12
N ALA A 177 -8.48 13.36 23.16
CA ALA A 177 -9.85 13.88 23.20
C ALA A 177 -10.70 13.32 24.36
N GLY A 178 -10.36 12.13 24.86
CA GLY A 178 -10.98 11.53 26.04
C GLY A 178 -10.32 11.92 27.38
N HIS A 179 -9.12 12.51 27.36
CA HIS A 179 -8.34 12.74 28.57
C HIS A 179 -9.00 13.77 29.49
N GLY A 180 -8.98 13.49 30.80
CA GLY A 180 -9.55 14.35 31.83
C GLY A 180 -11.07 14.24 32.00
N TYR A 181 -11.74 13.39 31.22
CA TYR A 181 -13.16 13.09 31.37
C TYR A 181 -13.38 11.62 31.75
N SER A 182 -14.48 11.35 32.46
CA SER A 182 -14.99 9.99 32.64
C SER A 182 -16.25 9.85 31.79
N ILE A 183 -16.15 9.15 30.65
CA ILE A 183 -17.16 9.17 29.59
C ILE A 183 -18.13 7.99 29.76
N ASP A 184 -19.43 8.25 29.77
CA ASP A 184 -20.48 7.21 29.84
C ASP A 184 -20.93 6.77 28.44
N LEU A 185 -21.04 7.70 27.48
CA LEU A 185 -21.31 7.38 26.07
C LEU A 185 -20.29 8.09 25.18
N CYS A 186 -19.57 7.34 24.35
CA CYS A 186 -18.72 7.88 23.30
C CYS A 186 -19.33 7.55 21.94
N VAL A 187 -19.67 8.55 21.14
CA VAL A 187 -20.19 8.40 19.77
C VAL A 187 -19.14 8.87 18.78
N VAL A 188 -18.68 7.98 17.92
CA VAL A 188 -17.67 8.25 16.88
C VAL A 188 -18.34 8.22 15.51
N ASP A 189 -18.33 9.36 14.82
CA ASP A 189 -18.78 9.48 13.43
C ASP A 189 -17.57 9.44 12.46
N GLU A 190 -17.83 8.96 11.24
CA GLU A 190 -16.83 8.78 10.18
C GLU A 190 -15.60 7.98 10.67
N ALA A 191 -15.86 6.87 11.36
CA ALA A 191 -14.82 6.02 11.96
C ALA A 191 -13.77 5.53 10.93
N TRP A 192 -14.09 5.51 9.63
CA TRP A 192 -13.12 5.18 8.57
C TRP A 192 -11.90 6.08 8.53
N SER A 193 -11.97 7.29 9.09
CA SER A 193 -10.87 8.26 9.11
C SER A 193 -10.35 8.52 10.54
N VAL A 194 -10.76 7.71 11.52
CA VAL A 194 -10.29 7.80 12.91
C VAL A 194 -9.22 6.74 13.15
N SER A 195 -8.13 7.11 13.84
CA SER A 195 -7.04 6.18 14.17
C SER A 195 -7.42 5.26 15.33
N GLU A 196 -6.75 4.11 15.41
CA GLU A 196 -6.90 3.16 16.53
C GLU A 196 -6.54 3.80 17.88
N GLU A 197 -5.47 4.58 17.92
CA GLU A 197 -4.98 5.28 19.11
C GLU A 197 -6.06 6.16 19.76
N CYS A 198 -6.97 6.75 18.97
CA CYS A 198 -8.08 7.52 19.53
C CYS A 198 -8.97 6.68 20.45
N VAL A 199 -9.23 5.43 20.08
CA VAL A 199 -10.04 4.50 20.86
C VAL A 199 -9.21 3.85 21.97
N ASP A 200 -7.99 3.41 21.64
CA ASP A 200 -7.15 2.61 22.55
C ASP A 200 -6.53 3.46 23.67
N GLU A 201 -6.11 4.69 23.38
CA GLU A 201 -5.43 5.60 24.33
C GLU A 201 -6.35 6.72 24.86
N GLY A 202 -7.42 7.03 24.12
CA GLY A 202 -8.33 8.12 24.43
C GLY A 202 -9.65 7.65 25.02
N PHE A 203 -10.50 7.06 24.18
CA PHE A 203 -11.90 6.81 24.52
C PHE A 203 -12.08 5.64 25.49
N SER A 204 -11.46 4.49 25.23
CA SER A 204 -11.61 3.31 26.10
C SER A 204 -11.07 3.56 27.51
N PRO A 205 -9.88 4.19 27.69
CA PRO A 205 -9.40 4.56 29.03
C PRO A 205 -10.32 5.51 29.78
N ALA A 206 -10.93 6.47 29.09
CA ALA A 206 -11.89 7.40 29.68
C ALA A 206 -13.20 6.72 30.15
N GLN A 207 -13.46 5.49 29.71
CA GLN A 207 -14.63 4.69 30.09
C GLN A 207 -14.37 3.70 31.23
N ILE A 208 -13.11 3.39 31.58
CA ILE A 208 -12.76 2.33 32.56
C ILE A 208 -13.45 2.53 33.92
N ALA A 209 -13.48 3.77 34.42
CA ALA A 209 -14.09 4.10 35.71
C ALA A 209 -15.63 4.12 35.69
N ARG A 210 -16.26 3.96 34.51
CA ARG A 210 -17.72 3.98 34.38
C ARG A 210 -18.28 2.55 34.46
N PRO A 211 -19.31 2.30 35.30
CA PRO A 211 -19.87 0.96 35.49
C PRO A 211 -20.50 0.37 34.23
N ASN A 212 -21.27 1.17 33.47
CA ASN A 212 -21.99 0.70 32.29
C ASN A 212 -21.92 1.67 31.07
N PRO A 213 -20.72 2.03 30.58
CA PRO A 213 -20.47 2.86 29.40
C PRO A 213 -20.74 2.16 28.07
N MET A 214 -20.84 2.95 27.02
CA MET A 214 -20.97 2.50 25.63
C MET A 214 -20.06 3.29 24.68
N LEU A 215 -19.35 2.60 23.79
CA LEU A 215 -18.64 3.16 22.63
C LEU A 215 -19.42 2.81 21.36
N ALA A 216 -19.99 3.79 20.69
CA ALA A 216 -20.79 3.61 19.49
C ALA A 216 -20.13 4.26 18.27
N MET A 217 -19.66 3.43 17.33
CA MET A 217 -18.97 3.87 16.12
C MET A 217 -19.87 3.70 14.91
N PHE A 218 -19.98 4.76 14.11
CA PHE A 218 -20.76 4.79 12.88
C PHE A 218 -19.89 5.25 11.73
N SER A 219 -20.02 4.61 10.58
CA SER A 219 -19.19 4.98 9.42
C SER A 219 -19.80 4.53 8.10
N THR A 220 -19.26 5.07 7.02
CA THR A 220 -19.26 4.40 5.71
C THR A 220 -18.02 3.53 5.58
N ALA A 221 -17.98 2.62 4.61
CA ALA A 221 -16.80 1.83 4.32
C ALA A 221 -15.56 2.72 4.09
N GLY A 222 -14.44 2.20 4.54
CA GLY A 222 -13.15 2.87 4.50
C GLY A 222 -12.28 2.45 3.32
N THR A 223 -10.97 2.56 3.52
CA THR A 223 -9.94 2.02 2.63
C THR A 223 -8.99 1.14 3.45
N SER A 224 -7.92 0.63 2.84
CA SER A 224 -6.85 -0.04 3.58
C SER A 224 -6.21 0.83 4.68
N ALA A 225 -6.34 2.15 4.61
CA ALA A 225 -5.87 3.08 5.64
C ALA A 225 -6.83 3.21 6.84
N SER A 226 -8.02 2.62 6.79
CA SER A 226 -9.04 2.71 7.85
C SER A 226 -8.80 1.68 8.95
N THR A 227 -7.63 1.75 9.59
CA THR A 227 -7.10 0.71 10.48
C THR A 227 -8.03 0.39 11.65
N LEU A 228 -8.65 1.41 12.27
CA LEU A 228 -9.68 1.24 13.31
C LEU A 228 -10.83 0.36 12.81
N MET A 229 -11.46 0.73 11.69
CA MET A 229 -12.57 -0.05 11.16
C MET A 229 -12.17 -1.47 10.81
N LEU A 230 -10.98 -1.67 10.23
CA LEU A 230 -10.49 -3.00 9.89
C LEU A 230 -10.34 -3.86 11.16
N LYS A 231 -9.69 -3.36 12.21
CA LYS A 231 -9.53 -4.06 13.49
C LYS A 231 -10.86 -4.51 14.11
N TRP A 232 -11.81 -3.59 14.22
CA TRP A 232 -13.13 -3.87 14.79
C TRP A 232 -14.00 -4.77 13.89
N ARG A 233 -13.87 -4.63 12.58
CA ARG A 233 -14.53 -5.54 11.61
C ARG A 233 -14.02 -6.96 11.79
N GLU A 234 -12.71 -7.17 11.91
CA GLU A 234 -12.17 -8.52 12.12
C GLU A 234 -12.63 -9.14 13.44
N GLN A 235 -12.73 -8.34 14.51
CA GLN A 235 -13.31 -8.80 15.77
C GLN A 235 -14.79 -9.19 15.60
N GLY A 236 -15.55 -8.40 14.84
CA GLY A 236 -16.94 -8.69 14.50
C GLY A 236 -17.09 -9.98 13.70
N LEU A 237 -16.27 -10.18 12.66
CA LEU A 237 -16.24 -11.42 11.86
C LEU A 237 -15.94 -12.66 12.71
N ARG A 238 -14.97 -12.55 13.63
CA ARG A 238 -14.66 -13.63 14.58
C ARG A 238 -15.87 -13.99 15.44
N GLN A 239 -16.56 -13.00 15.98
CA GLN A 239 -17.75 -13.24 16.82
C GLN A 239 -18.94 -13.79 16.01
N ILE A 240 -19.07 -13.41 14.74
CA ILE A 240 -20.04 -14.03 13.82
C ILE A 240 -19.74 -15.52 13.65
N ASP A 241 -18.48 -15.87 13.41
CA ASP A 241 -18.08 -17.26 13.19
C ASP A 241 -18.25 -18.15 14.43
N THR A 242 -18.07 -17.61 15.65
CA THR A 242 -18.33 -18.39 16.88
C THR A 242 -19.83 -18.58 17.15
N GLY A 243 -20.68 -17.72 16.58
CA GLY A 243 -22.12 -17.70 16.86
C GLY A 243 -22.48 -17.25 18.27
N GLU A 244 -21.51 -16.82 19.08
CA GLU A 244 -21.71 -16.41 20.48
C GLU A 244 -21.96 -14.91 20.60
N ALA A 245 -22.85 -14.53 21.52
CA ALA A 245 -23.04 -13.12 21.87
C ALA A 245 -21.81 -12.60 22.64
N GLY A 246 -21.33 -11.42 22.28
CA GLY A 246 -20.11 -10.82 22.83
C GLY A 246 -20.24 -9.32 23.14
N PRO A 247 -19.17 -8.70 23.64
CA PRO A 247 -19.18 -7.30 24.07
C PRO A 247 -19.26 -6.30 22.90
N LEU A 248 -19.08 -6.78 21.66
CA LEU A 248 -19.15 -6.00 20.43
C LEU A 248 -20.47 -6.30 19.69
N TYR A 249 -21.20 -5.25 19.34
CA TYR A 249 -22.23 -5.29 18.32
C TYR A 249 -21.66 -4.77 16.99
N PHE A 250 -21.51 -5.64 16.00
CA PHE A 250 -21.05 -5.26 14.68
C PHE A 250 -22.16 -5.50 13.65
N ALA A 251 -22.43 -4.48 12.82
CA ALA A 251 -23.40 -4.55 11.74
C ALA A 251 -22.86 -3.86 10.47
N SER A 252 -22.76 -4.58 9.35
CA SER A 252 -22.36 -4.02 8.05
C SER A 252 -23.43 -4.20 6.99
N TYR A 253 -23.89 -3.09 6.43
CA TYR A 253 -24.80 -3.02 5.29
C TYR A 253 -23.98 -2.92 4.01
N GLU A 254 -23.66 -4.06 3.41
CA GLU A 254 -22.83 -4.16 2.23
C GLU A 254 -23.27 -5.38 1.42
N PRO A 255 -23.10 -5.38 0.09
CA PRO A 255 -23.49 -6.53 -0.72
C PRO A 255 -22.62 -7.75 -0.39
N PRO A 256 -23.13 -8.96 -0.65
CA PRO A 256 -22.30 -10.15 -0.58
C PRO A 256 -21.15 -10.03 -1.60
N PRO A 257 -19.94 -10.49 -1.26
CA PRO A 257 -18.75 -10.26 -2.10
C PRO A 257 -18.80 -10.91 -3.50
N GLY A 258 -19.78 -11.79 -3.74
CA GLY A 258 -20.06 -12.36 -5.06
C GLY A 258 -21.02 -11.63 -5.96
N LEU A 259 -21.72 -10.62 -5.45
CA LEU A 259 -22.67 -9.85 -6.22
C LEU A 259 -21.95 -8.68 -6.89
N ASP A 260 -22.14 -8.51 -8.22
CA ASP A 260 -21.55 -7.39 -8.93
C ASP A 260 -21.98 -6.06 -8.28
N PRO A 261 -21.05 -5.27 -7.73
CA PRO A 261 -21.37 -4.07 -6.98
C PRO A 261 -21.93 -2.93 -7.83
N MET A 262 -21.95 -3.07 -9.16
CA MET A 262 -22.57 -2.10 -10.07
C MET A 262 -24.04 -2.39 -10.37
N THR A 263 -24.61 -3.40 -9.73
CA THR A 263 -26.02 -3.79 -9.92
C THR A 263 -26.95 -3.13 -8.90
N PRO A 264 -28.20 -2.79 -9.26
CA PRO A 264 -29.21 -2.30 -8.31
C PRO A 264 -29.42 -3.22 -7.10
N GLU A 265 -29.32 -4.53 -7.33
CA GLU A 265 -29.42 -5.57 -6.32
C GLU A 265 -28.34 -5.38 -5.25
N ALA A 266 -27.09 -5.08 -5.65
CA ALA A 266 -26.02 -4.79 -4.71
C ALA A 266 -26.25 -3.49 -3.92
N TRP A 267 -26.84 -2.49 -4.56
CA TRP A 267 -27.07 -1.19 -3.94
C TRP A 267 -28.14 -1.24 -2.86
N ALA A 268 -29.11 -2.15 -2.98
CA ALA A 268 -30.15 -2.36 -1.97
C ALA A 268 -29.56 -2.82 -0.62
N TYR A 269 -28.54 -3.71 -0.62
CA TYR A 269 -27.86 -4.14 0.61
C TYR A 269 -27.18 -3.00 1.35
N ALA A 270 -26.55 -2.08 0.60
CA ALA A 270 -25.77 -0.99 1.17
C ALA A 270 -26.61 0.22 1.59
N ASN A 271 -27.82 0.35 1.03
CA ASN A 271 -28.69 1.50 1.20
C ASN A 271 -30.06 1.09 1.74
N PRO A 272 -30.20 0.82 3.05
CA PRO A 272 -31.51 0.53 3.63
C PRO A 272 -32.53 1.69 3.46
N ALA A 273 -32.07 2.92 3.20
CA ALA A 273 -32.94 4.07 2.89
C ALA A 273 -33.38 4.16 1.42
N LEU A 274 -33.00 3.18 0.57
CA LEU A 274 -33.37 3.14 -0.84
C LEU A 274 -34.90 3.04 -1.01
N GLY A 275 -35.45 3.88 -1.88
CA GLY A 275 -36.90 4.00 -2.08
C GLY A 275 -37.61 4.88 -1.03
N ARG A 276 -36.89 5.36 -0.01
CA ARG A 276 -37.40 6.37 0.94
C ARG A 276 -36.86 7.74 0.55
N HIS A 277 -35.68 8.10 1.03
CA HIS A 277 -35.03 9.38 0.71
C HIS A 277 -33.82 9.23 -0.22
N ILE A 278 -33.40 8.00 -0.54
CA ILE A 278 -32.44 7.70 -1.60
C ILE A 278 -33.23 7.14 -2.79
N SER A 279 -33.09 7.76 -3.98
CA SER A 279 -33.71 7.25 -5.20
C SER A 279 -32.74 6.38 -5.99
N LEU A 280 -33.26 5.34 -6.65
CA LEU A 280 -32.47 4.45 -7.49
C LEU A 280 -31.85 5.21 -8.68
N ASP A 281 -32.58 6.15 -9.28
CA ASP A 281 -32.09 6.99 -10.38
C ASP A 281 -30.85 7.80 -9.97
N THR A 282 -30.83 8.33 -8.74
CA THR A 282 -29.65 9.04 -8.22
C THR A 282 -28.44 8.10 -8.10
N LEU A 283 -28.64 6.85 -7.69
CA LEU A 283 -27.55 5.87 -7.63
C LEU A 283 -27.05 5.49 -9.02
N TYR A 284 -27.94 5.33 -10.01
CA TYR A 284 -27.55 5.12 -11.41
C TYR A 284 -26.71 6.26 -11.96
N ASP A 285 -27.07 7.51 -11.69
CA ASP A 285 -26.28 8.65 -12.16
C ASP A 285 -24.94 8.75 -11.45
N ARG A 286 -24.88 8.42 -10.15
CA ARG A 286 -23.62 8.36 -9.41
C ARG A 286 -22.72 7.21 -9.87
N ALA A 287 -23.29 6.08 -10.29
CA ALA A 287 -22.56 4.94 -10.82
C ALA A 287 -21.81 5.25 -12.14
N LYS A 288 -22.30 6.23 -12.92
CA LYS A 288 -21.65 6.71 -14.15
C LYS A 288 -20.48 7.68 -13.89
N SER A 289 -20.24 8.07 -12.64
CA SER A 289 -19.14 8.96 -12.27
C SER A 289 -17.78 8.34 -12.64
N PRO A 290 -16.81 9.12 -13.15
CA PRO A 290 -15.49 8.60 -13.52
C PRO A 290 -14.74 7.98 -12.34
N ASN A 291 -15.02 8.41 -11.10
CA ASN A 291 -14.42 7.83 -9.91
C ASN A 291 -15.27 6.67 -9.35
N ARG A 292 -15.13 5.49 -9.98
CA ARG A 292 -15.82 4.26 -9.58
C ARG A 292 -15.54 3.87 -8.12
N ASN A 293 -14.30 4.04 -7.63
CA ASN A 293 -13.96 3.72 -6.24
C ASN A 293 -14.70 4.61 -5.23
N ALA A 294 -14.90 5.89 -5.54
CA ALA A 294 -15.71 6.77 -4.70
C ALA A 294 -17.18 6.32 -4.64
N PHE A 295 -17.72 5.80 -5.74
CA PHE A 295 -19.06 5.21 -5.77
C PHE A 295 -19.14 3.92 -4.94
N LEU A 296 -18.24 2.96 -5.17
CA LEU A 296 -18.20 1.69 -4.44
C LEU A 296 -18.10 1.90 -2.92
N ARG A 297 -17.22 2.80 -2.48
CA ARG A 297 -17.08 3.13 -1.06
C ARG A 297 -18.29 3.90 -0.52
N GLY A 298 -18.69 4.96 -1.22
CA GLY A 298 -19.67 5.92 -0.72
C GLY A 298 -21.11 5.44 -0.81
N HIS A 299 -21.44 4.62 -1.80
CA HIS A 299 -22.81 4.25 -2.16
C HIS A 299 -23.05 2.75 -2.23
N VAL A 300 -22.00 1.92 -2.25
CA VAL A 300 -22.10 0.46 -2.17
C VAL A 300 -21.50 -0.08 -0.85
N ASN A 301 -20.97 0.81 0.00
CA ASN A 301 -20.37 0.49 1.30
C ASN A 301 -19.30 -0.62 1.23
N LEU A 302 -18.47 -0.60 0.19
CA LEU A 302 -17.36 -1.54 0.04
C LEU A 302 -16.02 -0.88 0.37
N PHE A 303 -15.15 -1.60 1.09
CA PHE A 303 -13.77 -1.18 1.32
C PHE A 303 -12.99 -1.30 0.00
N THR A 304 -12.70 -0.19 -0.66
CA THR A 304 -11.87 -0.14 -1.90
C THR A 304 -10.38 -0.10 -1.51
N ILE A 305 -9.37 -0.77 -2.12
CA ILE A 305 -8.97 -1.02 -3.53
C ILE A 305 -8.19 -2.38 -3.57
N ALA A 306 -8.33 -3.25 -4.58
CA ALA A 306 -7.43 -3.34 -5.76
C ALA A 306 -8.10 -3.94 -7.01
N SER A 307 -7.73 -3.41 -8.18
CA SER A 307 -7.71 -4.17 -9.44
C SER A 307 -6.74 -5.35 -9.28
N ASN A 308 -7.15 -6.56 -9.71
CA ASN A 308 -6.48 -7.86 -9.58
C ASN A 308 -6.90 -8.73 -8.37
N ALA A 309 -8.20 -8.85 -8.12
CA ALA A 309 -8.75 -9.84 -7.18
C ALA A 309 -8.23 -11.26 -7.50
N TRP A 310 -8.01 -12.06 -6.45
CA TRP A 310 -7.51 -13.43 -6.60
C TRP A 310 -8.53 -14.35 -7.28
N LEU A 311 -9.78 -14.26 -6.87
CA LEU A 311 -10.90 -15.03 -7.42
C LEU A 311 -11.92 -14.10 -8.07
N GLU A 312 -12.69 -14.65 -9.00
CA GLU A 312 -13.87 -13.97 -9.53
C GLU A 312 -14.94 -13.87 -8.44
N ALA A 313 -15.69 -12.77 -8.46
CA ALA A 313 -16.77 -12.54 -7.51
C ALA A 313 -17.80 -13.68 -7.57
N GLY A 314 -18.10 -14.28 -6.43
CA GLY A 314 -19.19 -15.25 -6.28
C GLY A 314 -18.73 -16.70 -6.38
N LEU A 315 -17.62 -16.95 -7.09
CA LEU A 315 -17.03 -18.27 -7.20
C LEU A 315 -16.78 -18.92 -5.83
N TRP A 316 -16.23 -18.15 -4.88
CA TRP A 316 -15.98 -18.68 -3.54
C TRP A 316 -17.29 -19.00 -2.80
N SER A 317 -18.26 -18.08 -2.83
CA SER A 317 -19.55 -18.26 -2.14
C SER A 317 -20.33 -19.49 -2.61
N GLU A 318 -20.22 -19.85 -3.90
CA GLU A 318 -20.87 -21.05 -4.48
C GLU A 318 -20.27 -22.37 -3.96
N LEU A 319 -19.08 -22.34 -3.35
CA LEU A 319 -18.35 -23.50 -2.84
C LEU A 319 -18.61 -23.76 -1.35
N ALA A 320 -19.54 -23.03 -0.74
CA ALA A 320 -19.93 -23.21 0.64
C ALA A 320 -20.64 -24.56 0.83
N ASP A 321 -20.07 -25.40 1.70
CA ASP A 321 -20.58 -26.71 2.07
C ASP A 321 -20.46 -26.85 3.60
N PRO A 322 -21.50 -26.45 4.36
CA PRO A 322 -21.47 -26.33 5.82
C PRO A 322 -21.62 -27.68 6.52
N ILE A 323 -20.85 -28.68 6.08
CA ILE A 323 -20.78 -30.01 6.68
C ILE A 323 -19.52 -30.11 7.53
N ASP A 324 -19.56 -30.95 8.57
CA ASP A 324 -18.43 -31.22 9.45
C ASP A 324 -17.16 -31.65 8.68
N MET A 325 -16.01 -31.17 9.14
CA MET A 325 -14.72 -31.48 8.55
C MET A 325 -14.31 -32.93 8.88
N PRO A 326 -13.94 -33.76 7.88
CA PRO A 326 -13.39 -35.10 8.12
C PRO A 326 -12.13 -35.04 9.01
N PRO A 327 -11.75 -36.13 9.70
CA PRO A 327 -10.58 -36.12 10.57
C PRO A 327 -9.25 -36.02 9.78
N ASN A 328 -8.22 -35.49 10.44
CA ASN A 328 -6.85 -35.30 9.94
C ASN A 328 -6.70 -34.20 8.87
N GLY A 329 -5.74 -34.34 7.96
CA GLY A 329 -5.39 -33.35 6.93
C GLY A 329 -4.16 -32.49 7.28
N VAL A 330 -4.17 -31.24 6.80
CA VAL A 330 -3.13 -30.23 7.06
C VAL A 330 -3.77 -29.03 7.73
N LEU A 331 -3.26 -28.65 8.89
CA LEU A 331 -3.55 -27.40 9.57
C LEU A 331 -2.43 -26.40 9.28
N ALA A 332 -2.72 -25.36 8.51
CA ALA A 332 -1.81 -24.25 8.26
C ALA A 332 -2.03 -23.13 9.26
N ILE A 333 -0.94 -22.62 9.82
CA ILE A 333 -0.95 -21.66 10.92
C ILE A 333 -0.02 -20.50 10.59
N ASP A 334 -0.53 -19.30 10.76
CA ASP A 334 0.14 -18.05 10.46
C ASP A 334 -0.28 -16.96 11.46
N CYS A 335 0.47 -15.87 11.49
CA CYS A 335 0.11 -14.67 12.19
C CYS A 335 -0.27 -13.53 11.23
N SER A 336 -1.16 -12.68 11.71
CA SER A 336 -1.48 -11.39 11.10
C SER A 336 -0.22 -10.53 10.93
N THR A 337 -0.27 -9.55 10.02
CA THR A 337 0.91 -8.76 9.63
C THR A 337 1.48 -7.91 10.78
N ASP A 338 0.63 -7.55 11.74
CA ASP A 338 1.00 -6.85 12.98
C ASP A 338 1.31 -7.81 14.14
N GLU A 339 1.33 -9.12 13.87
CA GLU A 339 1.54 -10.22 14.83
C GLU A 339 0.56 -10.23 16.02
N SER A 340 -0.55 -9.49 15.91
CA SER A 340 -1.54 -9.36 16.99
C SER A 340 -2.43 -10.58 17.15
N ARG A 341 -2.56 -11.39 16.09
CA ARG A 341 -3.48 -12.52 15.97
C ARG A 341 -2.84 -13.70 15.26
N PHE A 342 -3.21 -14.90 15.72
CA PHE A 342 -2.80 -16.20 15.20
C PHE A 342 -4.02 -16.92 14.63
N MET A 343 -3.90 -17.42 13.41
CA MET A 343 -5.03 -17.99 12.66
C MET A 343 -4.66 -19.36 12.08
N GLY A 344 -5.57 -20.31 12.21
CA GLY A 344 -5.41 -21.69 11.76
C GLY A 344 -6.50 -22.08 10.75
N VAL A 345 -6.09 -22.55 9.57
CA VAL A 345 -6.99 -23.13 8.56
C VAL A 345 -6.62 -24.58 8.33
N ARG A 346 -7.59 -25.49 8.47
CA ARG A 346 -7.41 -26.90 8.14
C ARG A 346 -7.99 -27.20 6.77
N ALA A 347 -7.24 -27.95 5.99
CA ALA A 347 -7.70 -28.57 4.76
C ALA A 347 -7.62 -30.09 4.90
N VAL A 348 -8.61 -30.79 4.35
CA VAL A 348 -8.67 -32.26 4.35
C VAL A 348 -9.17 -32.74 3.01
N LYS A 349 -8.51 -33.73 2.42
CA LYS A 349 -9.02 -34.40 1.24
C LYS A 349 -10.27 -35.23 1.58
N ASP A 350 -11.36 -34.96 0.88
CA ASP A 350 -12.64 -35.67 0.98
C ASP A 350 -13.09 -36.10 -0.42
N GLY A 351 -12.86 -37.38 -0.75
CA GLY A 351 -13.08 -37.89 -2.10
C GLY A 351 -12.20 -37.20 -3.16
N ASP A 352 -12.85 -36.55 -4.13
CA ASP A 352 -12.25 -35.78 -5.22
C ASP A 352 -12.03 -34.30 -4.86
N ARG A 353 -12.60 -33.85 -3.74
CA ARG A 353 -12.56 -32.49 -3.22
C ARG A 353 -11.60 -32.36 -2.03
N ILE A 354 -11.26 -31.12 -1.71
CA ILE A 354 -10.54 -30.73 -0.51
C ILE A 354 -11.46 -29.80 0.26
N ARG A 355 -11.85 -30.19 1.47
CA ARG A 355 -12.69 -29.39 2.35
C ARG A 355 -11.83 -28.52 3.26
N VAL A 356 -12.23 -27.27 3.45
CA VAL A 356 -11.47 -26.25 4.18
C VAL A 356 -12.33 -25.66 5.31
N GLY A 357 -11.74 -25.52 6.50
CA GLY A 357 -12.37 -24.93 7.67
C GLY A 357 -11.39 -24.07 8.47
N VAL A 358 -11.90 -23.05 9.15
CA VAL A 358 -11.12 -22.27 10.13
C VAL A 358 -11.17 -23.02 11.45
N GLU A 359 -10.02 -23.42 11.98
CA GLU A 359 -9.96 -24.11 13.29
C GLU A 359 -9.85 -23.12 14.44
N PHE A 360 -9.15 -22.00 14.23
CA PHE A 360 -9.06 -20.95 15.25
C PHE A 360 -8.64 -19.59 14.68
N ASN A 361 -9.01 -18.55 15.42
CA ASN A 361 -8.53 -17.17 15.28
C ASN A 361 -8.42 -16.56 16.68
N CYS A 362 -7.20 -16.43 17.21
CA CYS A 362 -6.96 -16.05 18.61
C CYS A 362 -5.86 -15.01 18.79
N ASP A 363 -5.91 -14.30 19.92
CA ASP A 363 -5.10 -13.11 20.19
C ASP A 363 -3.75 -13.42 20.87
N THR A 364 -3.58 -14.64 21.40
CA THR A 364 -2.34 -15.01 22.11
C THR A 364 -1.74 -16.29 21.58
N GLN A 365 -0.42 -16.31 21.56
CA GLN A 365 0.34 -17.49 21.15
C GLN A 365 0.08 -18.70 22.06
N ALA A 366 -0.06 -18.48 23.38
CA ALA A 366 -0.36 -19.56 24.32
C ALA A 366 -1.72 -20.21 24.03
N GLN A 367 -2.72 -19.41 23.66
CA GLN A 367 -4.02 -19.91 23.24
C GLN A 367 -3.94 -20.66 21.91
N MET A 368 -3.22 -20.13 20.93
CA MET A 368 -2.96 -20.82 19.67
C MET A 368 -2.38 -22.21 19.91
N TRP A 369 -1.29 -22.34 20.68
CA TRP A 369 -0.70 -23.66 20.95
C TRP A 369 -1.62 -24.60 21.71
N ARG A 370 -2.49 -24.09 22.58
CA ARG A 370 -3.52 -24.92 23.22
C ARG A 370 -4.50 -25.50 22.19
N LEU A 371 -5.05 -24.64 21.33
CA LEU A 371 -5.99 -25.02 20.27
C LEU A 371 -5.34 -25.97 19.26
N VAL A 372 -4.06 -25.77 18.94
CA VAL A 372 -3.28 -26.70 18.09
C VAL A 372 -3.18 -28.07 18.75
N ASN A 373 -2.90 -28.14 20.06
CA ASN A 373 -2.83 -29.42 20.76
C ASN A 373 -4.20 -30.11 20.83
N GLU A 374 -5.29 -29.37 21.03
CA GLU A 374 -6.66 -29.88 20.97
C GLU A 374 -6.96 -30.46 19.57
N CYS A 375 -6.67 -29.69 18.51
CA CYS A 375 -6.79 -30.16 17.13
C CYS A 375 -5.98 -31.44 16.86
N VAL A 376 -4.74 -31.52 17.34
CA VAL A 376 -3.88 -32.70 17.16
C VAL A 376 -4.36 -33.90 17.98
N ALA A 377 -4.95 -33.67 19.16
CA ALA A 377 -5.53 -34.73 19.98
C ALA A 377 -6.74 -35.36 19.27
N ASP A 378 -7.60 -34.54 18.68
CA ASP A 378 -8.76 -35.00 17.91
C ASP A 378 -8.38 -35.59 16.55
N ASN A 379 -7.20 -35.23 16.04
CA ASN A 379 -6.70 -35.62 14.72
C ASN A 379 -5.28 -36.19 14.78
N PRO A 380 -5.12 -37.49 15.13
CA PRO A 380 -3.81 -38.09 15.40
C PRO A 380 -2.83 -38.10 14.22
N GLN A 381 -3.29 -37.94 12.97
CA GLN A 381 -2.46 -37.88 11.76
C GLN A 381 -2.37 -36.46 11.17
N LEU A 382 -2.85 -35.44 11.90
CA LEU A 382 -2.77 -34.05 11.46
C LEU A 382 -1.33 -33.61 11.23
N ARG A 383 -1.10 -33.00 10.06
CA ARG A 383 0.15 -32.33 9.68
C ARG A 383 0.02 -30.84 9.95
N LEU A 384 1.11 -30.20 10.37
CA LEU A 384 1.13 -28.77 10.69
C LEU A 384 1.96 -28.02 9.65
N ALA A 385 1.38 -27.04 8.97
CA ALA A 385 2.12 -26.13 8.11
C ALA A 385 2.36 -24.82 8.87
N LEU A 386 3.62 -24.53 9.19
CA LEU A 386 4.01 -23.41 10.04
C LEU A 386 4.87 -22.41 9.27
N VAL A 387 4.62 -21.12 9.47
CA VAL A 387 5.53 -20.07 9.04
C VAL A 387 6.82 -20.06 9.88
N PRO A 388 7.96 -19.55 9.35
CA PRO A 388 9.25 -19.62 10.05
C PRO A 388 9.23 -19.04 11.47
N ALA A 389 8.48 -17.96 11.70
CA ALA A 389 8.35 -17.35 13.02
C ALA A 389 7.72 -18.30 14.06
N LEU A 390 6.71 -19.08 13.66
CA LEU A 390 6.04 -20.06 14.52
C LEU A 390 6.81 -21.37 14.61
N GLU A 391 7.57 -21.73 13.57
CA GLU A 391 8.37 -22.95 13.57
C GLU A 391 9.45 -22.95 14.65
N LEU A 392 10.13 -21.82 14.85
CA LEU A 392 11.14 -21.64 15.90
C LEU A 392 10.57 -21.84 17.31
N GLN A 393 9.26 -21.67 17.46
CA GLN A 393 8.54 -21.75 18.73
C GLN A 393 7.68 -23.02 18.82
N CYS A 394 7.82 -23.92 17.86
CA CYS A 394 7.06 -25.18 17.80
C CYS A 394 7.41 -26.06 19.01
N PRO A 395 6.42 -26.51 19.80
CA PRO A 395 6.65 -27.42 20.91
C PRO A 395 7.36 -28.72 20.47
N PRO A 396 8.30 -29.26 21.27
CA PRO A 396 9.04 -30.49 20.94
C PRO A 396 8.17 -31.70 20.57
N ALA A 397 6.97 -31.79 21.14
CA ALA A 397 6.02 -32.87 20.85
C ALA A 397 5.45 -32.82 19.42
N LEU A 398 5.48 -31.67 18.76
CA LEU A 398 4.86 -31.42 17.47
C LEU A 398 5.87 -31.36 16.31
N GLU A 399 7.18 -31.37 16.59
CA GLU A 399 8.23 -31.16 15.56
C GLU A 399 8.14 -32.16 14.41
N ARG A 400 7.82 -33.42 14.70
CA ARG A 400 7.75 -34.48 13.68
C ARG A 400 6.56 -34.33 12.72
N ARG A 401 5.61 -33.45 13.04
CA ARG A 401 4.39 -33.19 12.26
C ARG A 401 4.50 -31.95 11.39
N ARG A 402 5.54 -31.13 11.60
CA ARG A 402 5.63 -29.80 10.99
C ARG A 402 6.22 -29.82 9.58
N VAL A 403 5.72 -28.92 8.74
CA VAL A 403 6.25 -28.54 7.44
C VAL A 403 6.37 -27.02 7.43
N ILE A 404 7.50 -26.50 6.97
CA ILE A 404 7.72 -25.06 6.89
C ILE A 404 7.07 -24.55 5.60
N VAL A 405 6.27 -23.49 5.73
CA VAL A 405 5.65 -22.78 4.61
C VAL A 405 5.92 -21.28 4.75
N GLY A 406 5.95 -20.55 3.66
CA GLY A 406 6.08 -19.10 3.71
C GLY A 406 5.82 -18.44 2.38
N TYR A 407 6.41 -17.26 2.17
CA TYR A 407 6.18 -16.48 0.96
C TYR A 407 6.63 -17.22 -0.32
N ARG A 408 7.70 -18.01 -0.24
CA ARG A 408 8.16 -18.86 -1.35
C ARG A 408 7.09 -19.87 -1.79
N GLU A 409 6.51 -20.58 -0.83
CA GLU A 409 5.44 -21.56 -1.07
C GLU A 409 4.17 -20.85 -1.56
N LEU A 410 3.87 -19.66 -1.05
CA LEU A 410 2.75 -18.85 -1.49
C LEU A 410 2.87 -18.47 -2.98
N LEU A 411 4.04 -17.99 -3.42
CA LEU A 411 4.32 -17.69 -4.84
C LEU A 411 4.23 -18.92 -5.74
N LYS A 412 4.52 -20.11 -5.20
CA LYS A 412 4.48 -21.38 -5.94
C LYS A 412 3.05 -21.93 -6.06
N TRP A 413 2.25 -21.84 -5.00
CA TRP A 413 0.99 -22.60 -4.89
C TRP A 413 -0.27 -21.77 -5.14
N THR A 414 -0.21 -20.44 -5.11
CA THR A 414 -1.39 -19.58 -5.30
C THR A 414 -2.16 -19.90 -6.59
N LEU A 415 -1.47 -20.07 -7.72
CA LEU A 415 -2.12 -20.40 -9.00
C LEU A 415 -2.66 -21.83 -9.06
N HIS A 416 -1.95 -22.79 -8.44
CA HIS A 416 -2.41 -24.18 -8.36
C HIS A 416 -3.70 -24.30 -7.55
N VAL A 417 -3.72 -23.68 -6.37
CA VAL A 417 -4.91 -23.65 -5.51
C VAL A 417 -6.05 -22.91 -6.20
N ARG A 418 -5.77 -21.81 -6.91
CA ARG A 418 -6.78 -21.12 -7.73
C ARG A 418 -7.41 -22.05 -8.76
N SER A 419 -6.62 -22.88 -9.46
CA SER A 419 -7.15 -23.86 -10.41
C SER A 419 -8.07 -24.87 -9.72
N LEU A 420 -7.66 -25.40 -8.56
CA LEU A 420 -8.50 -26.34 -7.80
C LEU A 420 -9.84 -25.73 -7.38
N ILE A 421 -9.84 -24.44 -7.01
CA ILE A 421 -11.07 -23.71 -6.69
C ILE A 421 -11.96 -23.58 -7.93
N ILE A 422 -11.41 -23.14 -9.06
CA ILE A 422 -12.13 -23.00 -10.35
C ILE A 422 -12.71 -24.34 -10.82
N ASP A 423 -11.96 -25.44 -10.59
CA ASP A 423 -12.36 -26.79 -10.97
C ASP A 423 -13.39 -27.41 -9.99
N ASN A 424 -13.94 -26.64 -9.03
CA ASN A 424 -14.84 -27.10 -7.96
C ASN A 424 -14.26 -28.24 -7.10
N ARG A 425 -12.93 -28.29 -6.97
CA ARG A 425 -12.21 -29.29 -6.16
C ARG A 425 -11.90 -28.81 -4.75
N VAL A 426 -12.31 -27.60 -4.39
CA VAL A 426 -12.20 -27.04 -3.05
C VAL A 426 -13.60 -26.66 -2.56
N THR A 427 -13.92 -26.99 -1.32
CA THR A 427 -15.17 -26.59 -0.63
C THR A 427 -14.84 -26.01 0.74
N HIS A 428 -15.72 -25.19 1.31
CA HIS A 428 -15.47 -24.59 2.62
C HIS A 428 -16.71 -24.58 3.53
N GLN A 429 -16.51 -24.61 4.84
CA GLN A 429 -17.61 -24.67 5.83
C GLN A 429 -18.48 -23.40 5.95
N GLY A 430 -18.27 -22.38 5.11
CA GLY A 430 -19.06 -21.15 5.15
C GLY A 430 -18.65 -20.10 6.20
N HIS A 431 -17.48 -20.22 6.83
CA HIS A 431 -16.96 -19.20 7.76
C HIS A 431 -16.88 -17.81 7.08
N ALA A 432 -17.43 -16.80 7.75
CA ALA A 432 -17.45 -15.43 7.28
C ALA A 432 -16.03 -14.86 7.23
N SER A 433 -15.20 -15.10 8.26
CA SER A 433 -13.81 -14.60 8.25
C SER A 433 -13.00 -15.14 7.07
N LEU A 434 -13.05 -16.45 6.80
CA LEU A 434 -12.32 -17.04 5.67
C LEU A 434 -12.80 -16.46 4.34
N SER A 435 -14.10 -16.31 4.15
CA SER A 435 -14.68 -15.78 2.92
C SER A 435 -14.21 -14.34 2.66
N GLU A 436 -14.26 -13.49 3.68
CA GLU A 436 -13.77 -12.11 3.61
C GLU A 436 -12.28 -12.04 3.28
N HIS A 437 -11.45 -12.91 3.88
CA HIS A 437 -10.01 -12.98 3.59
C HIS A 437 -9.72 -13.42 2.15
N VAL A 438 -10.47 -14.39 1.62
CA VAL A 438 -10.29 -14.92 0.26
C VAL A 438 -10.69 -13.89 -0.78
N GLU A 439 -11.83 -13.24 -0.59
CA GLU A 439 -12.42 -12.34 -1.58
C GLU A 439 -11.68 -11.00 -1.64
N ARG A 440 -11.09 -10.55 -0.53
CA ARG A 440 -10.22 -9.37 -0.53
C ARG A 440 -8.78 -9.65 -0.95
N ALA A 441 -8.39 -10.91 -1.12
CA ALA A 441 -7.02 -11.24 -1.48
C ALA A 441 -6.68 -10.78 -2.90
N VAL A 442 -5.53 -10.11 -3.02
CA VAL A 442 -5.04 -9.54 -4.28
C VAL A 442 -3.81 -10.30 -4.75
N MET A 443 -3.78 -10.67 -6.03
CA MET A 443 -2.62 -11.29 -6.65
C MET A 443 -1.62 -10.24 -7.13
N VAL A 444 -0.33 -10.49 -6.89
CA VAL A 444 0.77 -9.66 -7.41
C VAL A 444 1.78 -10.52 -8.14
N LYS A 445 2.26 -10.02 -9.28
CA LYS A 445 3.31 -10.67 -10.08
C LYS A 445 4.69 -10.26 -9.55
N ASN A 446 5.55 -11.24 -9.28
CA ASN A 446 6.93 -11.02 -8.84
C ASN A 446 7.88 -11.96 -9.60
N GLN A 447 8.79 -11.39 -10.40
CA GLN A 447 9.84 -12.11 -11.15
C GLN A 447 9.37 -13.42 -11.82
N GLY A 448 8.20 -13.41 -12.47
CA GLY A 448 7.64 -14.57 -13.19
C GLY A 448 6.76 -15.51 -12.37
N SER A 449 6.57 -15.26 -11.06
CA SER A 449 5.63 -15.99 -10.19
C SER A 449 4.47 -15.07 -9.73
N ILE A 450 3.33 -15.67 -9.34
CA ILE A 450 2.14 -14.93 -8.88
C ILE A 450 1.76 -15.47 -7.49
N GLY A 451 1.64 -14.57 -6.52
CA GLY A 451 1.21 -14.90 -5.16
C GLY A 451 0.27 -13.87 -4.56
N LEU A 452 -0.37 -14.23 -3.45
CA LEU A 452 -1.21 -13.31 -2.69
C LEU A 452 -0.35 -12.26 -1.98
N SER A 453 -0.78 -11.00 -2.01
CA SER A 453 -0.10 -9.88 -1.38
C SER A 453 -0.91 -9.29 -0.25
N SER A 454 -0.42 -9.42 0.98
CA SER A 454 -1.04 -8.78 2.15
C SER A 454 -0.93 -7.26 2.12
N THR A 455 0.08 -6.71 1.44
CA THR A 455 0.27 -5.25 1.29
C THR A 455 -0.65 -4.62 0.25
N LYS A 456 -1.04 -5.37 -0.79
CA LYS A 456 -1.95 -4.88 -1.83
C LYS A 456 -3.42 -5.22 -1.56
N SER A 457 -3.69 -6.12 -0.62
CA SER A 457 -5.05 -6.46 -0.20
C SER A 457 -5.59 -5.40 0.78
N PRO A 458 -6.89 -5.07 0.75
CA PRO A 458 -7.47 -3.97 1.53
C PRO A 458 -7.70 -4.29 3.03
N GLY A 459 -7.21 -5.44 3.51
CA GLY A 459 -7.33 -5.91 4.89
C GLY A 459 -6.53 -7.19 5.11
N ASP A 460 -6.69 -7.79 6.30
CA ASP A 460 -5.95 -8.99 6.67
C ASP A 460 -6.33 -10.19 5.76
N ILE A 461 -5.35 -10.88 5.19
CA ILE A 461 -5.57 -12.07 4.34
C ILE A 461 -4.93 -13.33 4.90
N THR A 462 -4.60 -13.33 6.19
CA THR A 462 -3.90 -14.44 6.86
C THR A 462 -4.62 -15.78 6.66
N LEU A 463 -5.93 -15.86 6.87
CA LEU A 463 -6.71 -17.07 6.58
C LEU A 463 -6.60 -17.53 5.11
N ALA A 464 -6.60 -16.62 4.14
CA ALA A 464 -6.44 -16.97 2.73
C ALA A 464 -5.03 -17.52 2.44
N ARG A 465 -3.97 -16.98 3.07
CA ARG A 465 -2.61 -17.54 2.99
C ARG A 465 -2.56 -18.95 3.59
N CYS A 466 -3.11 -19.13 4.80
CA CYS A 466 -3.21 -20.43 5.45
C CYS A 466 -3.94 -21.45 4.56
N MET A 467 -5.08 -21.06 3.98
CA MET A 467 -5.82 -21.91 3.06
C MET A 467 -4.99 -22.36 1.86
N VAL A 468 -4.26 -21.44 1.21
CA VAL A 468 -3.39 -21.79 0.07
C VAL A 468 -2.38 -22.86 0.46
N TRP A 469 -1.71 -22.72 1.61
CA TRP A 469 -0.75 -23.72 2.06
C TRP A 469 -1.41 -25.05 2.42
N ALA A 470 -2.51 -25.03 3.18
CA ALA A 470 -3.22 -26.23 3.61
C ALA A 470 -3.74 -27.04 2.40
N VAL A 471 -4.44 -26.38 1.47
CA VAL A 471 -5.00 -27.01 0.27
C VAL A 471 -3.89 -27.56 -0.62
N ALA A 472 -2.81 -26.80 -0.84
CA ALA A 472 -1.70 -27.26 -1.66
C ALA A 472 -1.05 -28.53 -1.10
N LEU A 473 -0.80 -28.58 0.22
CA LEU A 473 -0.18 -29.72 0.90
C LEU A 473 -1.09 -30.96 0.98
N GLU A 474 -2.41 -30.77 0.98
CA GLU A 474 -3.39 -31.86 0.89
C GLU A 474 -3.59 -32.38 -0.54
N SER A 475 -3.47 -31.51 -1.55
CA SER A 475 -3.74 -31.90 -2.95
C SER A 475 -2.79 -32.95 -3.51
N GLY A 476 -1.56 -33.09 -2.97
CA GLY A 476 -0.53 -34.04 -3.40
C GLY A 476 0.10 -33.70 -4.77
N PRO A 477 1.44 -33.60 -4.93
CA PRO A 477 2.04 -32.98 -6.12
C PRO A 477 2.26 -33.97 -7.28
N PRO A 478 2.44 -33.52 -8.54
CA PRO A 478 3.48 -34.10 -9.40
C PRO A 478 4.81 -33.53 -8.89
N PHE A 479 5.75 -34.32 -8.31
CA PHE A 479 7.22 -34.07 -8.25
C PHE A 479 7.97 -35.03 -7.27
N PRO A 480 9.31 -35.22 -7.42
CA PRO A 480 10.06 -36.41 -7.00
C PRO A 480 10.57 -36.35 -5.55
N LYS A 481 10.81 -37.55 -5.01
CA LYS A 481 11.08 -37.87 -3.60
C LYS A 481 12.42 -37.39 -3.01
N GLU A 482 13.22 -36.57 -3.68
CA GLU A 482 14.63 -36.34 -3.27
C GLU A 482 14.91 -35.19 -2.28
N SER A 483 13.92 -34.41 -1.84
CA SER A 483 14.17 -33.31 -0.89
C SER A 483 13.93 -33.65 0.59
N TRP A 484 13.82 -34.93 0.96
CA TRP A 484 13.57 -35.36 2.35
C TRP A 484 14.81 -35.98 2.99
N GLN A 485 15.90 -35.21 3.14
CA GLN A 485 16.95 -35.54 4.10
C GLN A 485 17.37 -34.30 4.89
N THR A 486 16.92 -34.29 6.14
CA THR A 486 17.43 -33.51 7.26
C THR A 486 18.95 -33.63 7.35
N LYS A 487 19.69 -32.56 7.03
CA LYS A 487 21.05 -32.40 7.53
C LYS A 487 20.99 -31.86 8.95
N HIS A 488 21.04 -32.76 9.92
CA HIS A 488 21.59 -32.45 11.23
C HIS A 488 23.03 -31.95 11.03
N MET A 489 23.31 -30.68 11.32
CA MET A 489 24.68 -30.23 11.56
C MET A 489 24.89 -30.04 13.05
N ALA A 490 25.53 -31.06 13.63
CA ALA A 490 26.08 -31.02 14.97
C ALA A 490 27.15 -29.91 15.08
N VAL A 491 27.00 -29.12 16.14
CA VAL A 491 28.01 -28.24 16.72
C VAL A 491 29.22 -29.10 17.12
N PHE A 492 30.43 -28.68 16.72
CA PHE A 492 31.75 -28.85 17.37
C PHE A 492 32.86 -28.93 16.31
N ASN A 493 33.61 -27.84 16.09
CA ASN A 493 35.02 -27.75 16.51
C ASN A 493 35.76 -26.47 16.06
N ARG A 494 36.55 -25.98 17.01
CA ARG A 494 37.86 -25.29 16.89
C ARG A 494 37.93 -23.86 16.35
N VAL A 495 38.06 -22.97 17.33
CA VAL A 495 38.80 -21.70 17.23
C VAL A 495 40.18 -21.91 16.59
N LYS A 496 40.46 -21.16 15.53
CA LYS A 496 41.82 -20.72 15.20
C LYS A 496 41.81 -19.19 15.15
N LYS A 497 42.66 -18.61 16.00
CA LYS A 497 43.12 -17.21 15.93
C LYS A 497 43.41 -16.83 14.48
N ALA A 498 42.94 -15.66 14.07
CA ALA A 498 43.55 -14.88 13.01
C ALA A 498 43.50 -13.40 13.41
N ALA A 499 44.60 -12.95 14.00
CA ALA A 499 45.03 -11.57 13.89
C ALA A 499 45.75 -11.45 12.54
N ILE A 500 45.19 -10.71 11.58
CA ILE A 500 45.89 -10.25 10.38
C ILE A 500 45.35 -8.85 10.04
N SER A 501 46.20 -7.85 10.27
CA SER A 501 46.04 -6.50 9.71
C SER A 501 45.87 -6.56 8.19
N PRO A 502 45.08 -5.67 7.56
CA PRO A 502 45.04 -5.60 6.11
C PRO A 502 46.43 -5.24 5.57
N ALA A 503 46.95 -6.07 4.67
CA ALA A 503 48.13 -5.72 3.90
C ALA A 503 47.77 -4.58 2.93
N PRO A 504 48.63 -3.55 2.78
CA PRO A 504 48.42 -2.51 1.78
C PRO A 504 48.49 -3.15 0.39
N ALA A 505 47.43 -2.99 -0.40
CA ALA A 505 47.44 -3.39 -1.79
C ALA A 505 48.50 -2.57 -2.54
N LYS A 506 49.64 -3.21 -2.84
CA LYS A 506 50.66 -2.67 -3.73
C LYS A 506 50.05 -2.51 -5.12
N ALA A 507 50.13 -1.29 -5.65
CA ALA A 507 49.98 -1.00 -7.06
C ALA A 507 50.85 -1.96 -7.88
N ALA A 508 50.21 -2.75 -8.74
CA ALA A 508 50.88 -3.51 -9.78
C ALA A 508 50.95 -2.62 -11.03
N ALA A 509 52.06 -1.89 -11.16
CA ALA A 509 52.49 -1.33 -12.43
C ALA A 509 53.64 -2.21 -12.94
N ALA A 510 53.39 -3.01 -13.98
CA ALA A 510 54.40 -3.49 -14.94
C ALA A 510 53.71 -4.32 -16.04
N GLY A 511 53.23 -3.63 -17.08
CA GLY A 511 52.89 -4.20 -18.38
C GLY A 511 53.02 -3.07 -19.40
N SER A 512 53.81 -3.30 -20.45
CA SER A 512 54.25 -2.33 -21.46
C SER A 512 53.35 -1.10 -21.66
N ILE A 513 53.93 0.11 -21.59
CA ILE A 513 53.32 1.34 -22.08
C ILE A 513 53.20 1.21 -23.60
N SER A 514 52.13 0.57 -24.04
CA SER A 514 51.59 0.79 -25.38
C SER A 514 50.87 2.14 -25.33
N ALA A 515 51.15 3.02 -26.28
CA ALA A 515 50.67 4.40 -26.30
C ALA A 515 49.13 4.54 -26.27
N TYR A 516 48.38 3.44 -26.39
CA TYR A 516 46.91 3.40 -26.34
C TYR A 516 46.38 2.13 -25.64
N GLY A 517 46.94 1.79 -24.47
CA GLY A 517 46.51 0.59 -23.72
C GLY A 517 45.06 0.63 -23.21
N GLY A 518 44.41 1.80 -23.17
CA GLY A 518 43.04 1.94 -22.66
C GLY A 518 41.99 1.30 -23.56
N ALA A 519 42.21 1.30 -24.88
CA ALA A 519 41.30 0.69 -25.84
C ALA A 519 41.20 -0.84 -25.67
N ASN A 520 42.28 -1.49 -25.23
CA ASN A 520 42.32 -2.94 -24.99
C ASN A 520 41.47 -3.38 -23.78
N MET A 521 41.12 -2.44 -22.90
CA MET A 521 40.29 -2.71 -21.73
C MET A 521 38.79 -2.57 -22.05
N ILE A 522 38.43 -2.05 -23.22
CA ILE A 522 37.03 -1.90 -23.64
C ILE A 522 36.43 -3.29 -23.90
N GLY A 523 35.26 -3.55 -23.32
CA GLY A 523 34.59 -4.86 -23.34
C GLY A 523 34.99 -5.80 -22.20
N GLN A 524 36.00 -5.45 -21.39
CA GLN A 524 36.40 -6.23 -20.21
C GLN A 524 35.59 -5.80 -18.98
N PHE A 525 34.30 -6.12 -18.97
CA PHE A 525 33.31 -5.58 -18.01
C PHE A 525 33.66 -5.80 -16.52
N TYR A 526 34.44 -6.82 -16.16
CA TYR A 526 34.87 -7.04 -14.76
C TYR A 526 35.76 -5.91 -14.21
N SER A 527 36.37 -5.11 -15.08
CA SER A 527 37.22 -3.98 -14.70
C SER A 527 36.44 -2.67 -14.56
N TYR A 528 35.20 -2.60 -15.06
CA TYR A 528 34.44 -1.37 -15.12
C TYR A 528 33.94 -0.95 -13.72
N GLN A 529 33.94 0.35 -13.47
CA GLN A 529 33.49 0.98 -12.23
C GLN A 529 32.62 2.20 -12.54
N GLU A 530 31.46 2.27 -11.87
CA GLU A 530 30.50 3.38 -11.99
C GLU A 530 30.75 4.51 -10.98
N GLY A 531 31.69 4.34 -10.05
CA GLY A 531 32.06 5.33 -9.03
C GLY A 531 31.33 5.17 -7.69
N GLU A 532 32.07 5.35 -6.60
CA GLU A 532 31.57 5.14 -5.23
C GLU A 532 30.47 6.13 -4.83
N LEU A 533 30.68 7.42 -5.09
CA LEU A 533 29.70 8.45 -4.76
C LEU A 533 28.38 8.25 -5.51
N ARG A 534 28.44 7.91 -6.81
CA ARG A 534 27.25 7.60 -7.60
C ARG A 534 26.45 6.43 -6.97
N ASN A 535 27.14 5.39 -6.52
CA ASN A 535 26.50 4.26 -5.83
C ASN A 535 25.88 4.66 -4.49
N GLN A 536 26.48 5.57 -3.72
CA GLN A 536 25.90 6.09 -2.48
C GLN A 536 24.63 6.91 -2.75
N PHE A 537 24.65 7.79 -3.75
CA PHE A 537 23.46 8.53 -4.15
C PHE A 537 22.31 7.62 -4.57
N MET A 538 22.60 6.54 -5.30
CA MET A 538 21.58 5.58 -5.74
C MET A 538 20.99 4.72 -4.62
N GLN A 539 21.57 4.72 -3.42
CA GLN A 539 20.93 4.12 -2.24
C GLN A 539 19.72 4.95 -1.78
N ILE A 540 19.65 6.24 -2.14
CA ILE A 540 18.55 7.12 -1.77
C ILE A 540 17.38 6.92 -2.75
N PRO A 541 16.18 6.50 -2.29
CA PRO A 541 15.06 6.20 -3.18
C PRO A 541 14.60 7.38 -4.06
N THR A 542 14.64 8.61 -3.53
CA THR A 542 14.30 9.82 -4.28
C THR A 542 15.22 10.03 -5.47
N VAL A 543 16.52 9.79 -5.29
CA VAL A 543 17.53 9.95 -6.36
C VAL A 543 17.37 8.87 -7.40
N SER A 544 17.21 7.61 -6.99
CA SER A 544 16.94 6.49 -7.92
C SER A 544 15.70 6.76 -8.75
N ARG A 545 14.62 7.24 -8.13
CA ARG A 545 13.37 7.58 -8.83
C ARG A 545 13.55 8.75 -9.79
N ALA A 546 14.25 9.81 -9.37
CA ALA A 546 14.50 10.97 -10.21
C ALA A 546 15.32 10.61 -11.46
N ARG A 547 16.39 9.82 -11.29
CA ARG A 547 17.19 9.30 -12.39
C ARG A 547 16.35 8.50 -13.37
N ASP A 548 15.52 7.57 -12.88
CA ASP A 548 14.71 6.72 -13.74
C ASP A 548 13.61 7.50 -14.49
N LEU A 549 13.09 8.59 -13.90
CA LEU A 549 12.14 9.50 -14.55
C LEU A 549 12.78 10.26 -15.72
N HIS A 550 13.99 10.78 -15.54
CA HIS A 550 14.72 11.40 -16.64
C HIS A 550 15.07 10.37 -17.74
N ALA A 551 15.55 9.20 -17.32
CA ALA A 551 15.96 8.14 -18.24
C ALA A 551 14.77 7.65 -19.08
N SER A 552 13.60 7.44 -18.47
CA SER A 552 12.43 6.96 -19.18
C SER A 552 12.03 7.85 -20.34
N ILE A 553 12.16 9.19 -20.19
CA ILE A 553 11.84 10.10 -21.28
C ILE A 553 12.84 9.91 -22.43
N LEU A 554 14.14 9.99 -22.15
CA LEU A 554 15.17 9.86 -23.21
C LEU A 554 15.16 8.49 -23.89
N CYS A 555 14.78 7.42 -23.18
CA CYS A 555 14.65 6.09 -23.75
C CYS A 555 13.52 5.96 -24.77
N ASP A 556 12.45 6.75 -24.61
CA ASP A 556 11.26 6.69 -25.45
C ASP A 556 11.35 7.63 -26.66
N LEU A 557 12.30 8.57 -26.65
CA LEU A 557 12.48 9.55 -27.73
C LEU A 557 13.34 8.99 -28.87
N GLU A 558 12.86 9.19 -30.10
CA GLU A 558 13.60 8.91 -31.33
C GLU A 558 14.45 10.12 -31.72
N LEU A 559 15.62 9.88 -32.31
CA LEU A 559 16.45 10.95 -32.89
C LEU A 559 16.06 11.21 -34.33
N LYS A 560 15.77 12.47 -34.64
CA LYS A 560 15.58 12.99 -36.00
C LYS A 560 16.86 13.69 -36.46
N MET A 561 16.99 13.83 -37.77
CA MET A 561 18.12 14.52 -38.40
C MET A 561 17.57 15.57 -39.35
N TYR A 562 18.12 16.78 -39.36
CA TYR A 562 17.66 17.87 -40.22
C TYR A 562 18.82 18.76 -40.68
N ASN A 563 18.56 19.54 -41.72
CA ASN A 563 19.38 20.68 -42.12
C ASN A 563 18.54 21.96 -42.01
N GLU A 564 19.17 23.10 -41.79
CA GLU A 564 18.48 24.38 -41.85
C GLU A 564 18.57 24.96 -43.28
N MET A 565 17.44 25.41 -43.83
CA MET A 565 17.38 26.06 -45.14
C MET A 565 16.60 27.38 -45.02
N TRP A 566 17.17 28.46 -45.58
CA TRP A 566 16.47 29.74 -45.66
C TRP A 566 15.35 29.66 -46.71
N ASN A 567 14.09 29.81 -46.28
CA ASN A 567 12.93 29.72 -47.16
C ASN A 567 12.51 31.08 -47.77
N GLY A 568 13.18 32.17 -47.39
CA GLY A 568 12.89 33.53 -47.85
C GLY A 568 12.43 34.47 -46.74
N GLU A 569 11.86 33.94 -45.65
CA GLU A 569 11.38 34.71 -44.50
C GLU A 569 12.09 34.34 -43.20
N ASP A 570 12.26 33.04 -42.93
CA ASP A 570 12.94 32.51 -41.74
C ASP A 570 13.80 31.28 -42.11
N MET A 571 14.64 30.83 -41.16
CA MET A 571 15.34 29.54 -41.27
C MET A 571 14.34 28.42 -40.99
N GLU A 572 14.21 27.45 -41.90
CA GLU A 572 13.31 26.32 -41.79
C GLU A 572 14.08 25.01 -41.66
N GLU A 573 13.59 24.12 -40.79
CA GLU A 573 14.17 22.79 -40.57
C GLU A 573 13.67 21.80 -41.63
N VAL A 574 14.58 21.30 -42.45
CA VAL A 574 14.29 20.29 -43.48
C VAL A 574 14.77 18.93 -42.98
N TYR A 575 13.84 18.09 -42.54
CA TYR A 575 14.14 16.76 -42.03
C TYR A 575 14.68 15.82 -43.10
N LEU A 576 15.75 15.11 -42.75
CA LEU A 576 16.46 14.15 -43.58
C LEU A 576 16.22 12.73 -43.05
N ALA A 577 16.34 11.74 -43.93
CA ALA A 577 16.35 10.35 -43.51
C ALA A 577 17.54 10.13 -42.55
N PRO A 578 17.30 9.66 -41.31
CA PRO A 578 18.36 9.54 -40.32
C PRO A 578 19.40 8.51 -40.78
N ARG A 579 20.68 8.77 -40.49
CA ARG A 579 21.73 7.75 -40.65
C ARG A 579 21.35 6.51 -39.84
N SER A 580 21.68 5.32 -40.36
CA SER A 580 21.31 4.04 -39.75
C SER A 580 21.71 3.94 -38.27
N TRP A 581 22.85 4.51 -37.90
CA TRP A 581 23.35 4.51 -36.52
C TRP A 581 22.52 5.34 -35.54
N LEU A 582 21.75 6.34 -36.01
CA LEU A 582 20.85 7.11 -35.13
C LEU A 582 19.73 6.23 -34.55
N ARG A 583 19.40 5.13 -35.23
CA ARG A 583 18.44 4.12 -34.74
C ARG A 583 19.08 3.02 -33.89
N GLN A 584 20.37 2.76 -34.08
CA GLN A 584 21.13 1.77 -33.33
C GLN A 584 22.63 2.13 -33.33
N LEU A 585 23.08 2.83 -32.29
CA LEU A 585 24.44 3.36 -32.21
C LEU A 585 25.44 2.33 -31.67
N ASP A 586 25.04 1.59 -30.64
CA ASP A 586 25.79 0.44 -30.15
C ASP A 586 25.30 -0.83 -30.88
N PRO A 587 26.19 -1.60 -31.52
CA PRO A 587 25.78 -2.80 -32.24
C PRO A 587 25.28 -3.92 -31.32
N GLU A 588 25.69 -3.94 -30.05
CA GLU A 588 25.33 -4.99 -29.09
C GLU A 588 24.18 -4.57 -28.16
N MET A 589 24.04 -3.27 -27.90
CA MET A 589 23.07 -2.74 -26.94
C MET A 589 22.01 -1.85 -27.60
N PRO A 590 20.73 -1.94 -27.18
CA PRO A 590 19.70 -1.06 -27.71
C PRO A 590 19.91 0.40 -27.29
N ASN A 591 19.46 1.35 -28.11
CA ASN A 591 19.56 2.77 -27.81
C ASN A 591 18.89 3.17 -26.48
N SER A 592 17.79 2.52 -26.10
CA SER A 592 17.15 2.74 -24.79
C SER A 592 18.07 2.41 -23.61
N TYR A 593 18.91 1.38 -23.74
CA TYR A 593 19.96 1.11 -22.75
C TYR A 593 21.02 2.20 -22.79
N LEU A 594 21.52 2.53 -23.99
CA LEU A 594 22.61 3.49 -24.16
C LEU A 594 22.26 4.87 -23.60
N TRP A 595 21.09 5.41 -23.94
CA TRP A 595 20.65 6.74 -23.50
C TRP A 595 20.40 6.81 -22.00
N ALA A 596 19.82 5.77 -21.39
CA ALA A 596 19.63 5.73 -19.94
C ALA A 596 20.96 5.84 -19.17
N TRP A 597 22.00 5.14 -19.63
CA TRP A 597 23.30 5.12 -18.96
C TRP A 597 24.19 6.31 -19.34
N LEU A 598 24.04 6.86 -20.54
CA LEU A 598 24.70 8.11 -20.92
C LEU A 598 24.13 9.30 -20.11
N LEU A 599 22.81 9.35 -19.92
CA LEU A 599 22.16 10.29 -19.02
C LEU A 599 22.67 10.12 -17.58
N ASP A 600 22.80 8.89 -17.10
CA ASP A 600 23.33 8.62 -15.75
C ASP A 600 24.70 9.28 -15.56
N ASP A 601 25.61 9.09 -16.53
CA ASP A 601 26.92 9.74 -16.50
C ASP A 601 26.83 11.27 -16.49
N LEU A 602 25.99 11.85 -17.35
CA LEU A 602 25.78 13.30 -17.40
C LEU A 602 25.21 13.85 -16.09
N MET A 603 24.21 13.19 -15.53
CA MET A 603 23.54 13.59 -14.29
C MET A 603 24.51 13.51 -13.10
N PHE A 604 25.25 12.42 -12.96
CA PHE A 604 26.12 12.20 -11.81
C PHE A 604 27.47 12.91 -11.94
N PHE A 605 28.15 12.78 -13.07
CA PHE A 605 29.52 13.26 -13.26
C PHE A 605 29.63 14.59 -14.00
N GLY A 606 28.53 15.08 -14.59
CA GLY A 606 28.53 16.29 -15.42
C GLY A 606 29.22 16.08 -16.78
N ARG A 607 29.52 14.83 -17.14
CA ARG A 607 30.17 14.45 -18.39
C ARG A 607 29.89 12.99 -18.71
N ALA A 608 29.91 12.64 -19.99
CA ALA A 608 29.78 11.27 -20.45
C ALA A 608 30.68 10.98 -21.65
N PHE A 609 30.88 9.70 -21.96
CA PHE A 609 31.85 9.28 -22.97
C PHE A 609 31.30 8.15 -23.84
N LEU A 610 31.42 8.32 -25.16
CA LEU A 610 31.23 7.24 -26.12
C LEU A 610 32.53 6.97 -26.85
N TYR A 611 32.94 5.71 -26.93
CA TYR A 611 34.08 5.28 -27.72
C TYR A 611 33.61 4.84 -29.10
N VAL A 612 34.14 5.46 -30.15
CA VAL A 612 33.82 5.16 -31.55
C VAL A 612 34.50 3.86 -31.95
N THR A 613 33.69 2.84 -32.25
CA THR A 613 34.16 1.50 -32.66
C THR A 613 34.24 1.36 -34.18
N ALA A 614 33.44 2.13 -34.92
CA ALA A 614 33.48 2.16 -36.38
C ALA A 614 33.12 3.54 -36.93
N ARG A 615 33.64 3.85 -38.12
CA ARG A 615 33.35 5.09 -38.86
C ARG A 615 32.77 4.80 -40.24
N THR A 616 31.93 5.69 -40.72
CA THR A 616 31.39 5.66 -42.08
C THR A 616 32.48 6.05 -43.09
N ALA A 617 32.25 5.78 -44.39
CA ALA A 617 33.24 6.05 -45.44
C ALA A 617 33.65 7.54 -45.56
N ASP A 618 32.78 8.44 -45.12
CA ASP A 618 33.00 9.89 -45.02
C ASP A 618 33.70 10.32 -43.71
N GLY A 619 34.17 9.38 -42.89
CA GLY A 619 35.00 9.63 -41.70
C GLY A 619 34.23 9.96 -40.41
N TYR A 620 32.90 10.06 -40.48
CA TYR A 620 32.04 10.33 -39.34
C TYR A 620 31.75 9.07 -38.52
N MET A 621 31.20 9.24 -37.31
CA MET A 621 30.88 8.13 -36.42
C MET A 621 29.82 7.22 -37.06
N ALA A 622 30.02 5.90 -37.00
CA ALA A 622 29.05 4.90 -37.44
C ALA A 622 28.58 4.00 -36.29
N GLN A 623 29.48 3.66 -35.36
CA GLN A 623 29.16 2.84 -34.19
C GLN A 623 29.94 3.35 -32.99
N ALA A 624 29.32 3.33 -31.82
CA ALA A 624 29.99 3.68 -30.59
C ALA A 624 29.40 2.94 -29.39
N THR A 625 30.24 2.73 -28.37
CA THR A 625 29.83 2.12 -27.10
C THR A 625 30.12 3.05 -25.94
N ARG A 626 29.32 2.96 -24.86
CA ARG A 626 29.50 3.79 -23.67
C ARG A 626 30.73 3.36 -22.88
N LEU A 627 31.53 4.35 -22.46
CA LEU A 627 32.52 4.18 -21.40
C LEU A 627 31.96 4.78 -20.10
N PRO A 628 31.84 4.00 -19.00
CA PRO A 628 31.37 4.54 -17.74
C PRO A 628 32.23 5.72 -17.26
N ALA A 629 31.61 6.86 -16.94
CA ALA A 629 32.36 8.06 -16.56
C ALA A 629 33.20 7.83 -15.28
N GLY A 630 32.72 6.97 -14.36
CA GLY A 630 33.47 6.56 -13.17
C GLY A 630 34.75 5.77 -13.45
N SER A 631 34.92 5.23 -14.66
CA SER A 631 36.11 4.49 -15.11
C SER A 631 37.05 5.33 -15.97
N VAL A 632 36.68 6.58 -16.26
CA VAL A 632 37.45 7.50 -17.11
C VAL A 632 38.07 8.60 -16.26
N THR A 633 39.38 8.75 -16.35
CA THR A 633 40.12 9.84 -15.71
C THR A 633 40.69 10.80 -16.77
N SER A 634 40.75 12.08 -16.41
CA SER A 634 41.37 13.14 -17.21
C SER A 634 42.54 13.71 -16.42
N GLU A 635 43.74 13.73 -16.98
CA GLU A 635 44.92 14.28 -16.28
C GLU A 635 45.13 15.77 -16.53
N ASP A 636 44.59 16.29 -17.63
CA ASP A 636 44.68 17.69 -18.03
C ASP A 636 43.61 18.59 -17.42
N MET A 637 42.57 18.00 -16.82
CA MET A 637 41.46 18.71 -16.19
C MET A 637 40.94 17.96 -14.96
N ALA A 638 40.74 18.70 -13.87
CA ALA A 638 40.11 18.22 -12.65
C ALA A 638 38.69 18.81 -12.50
N GLY A 639 37.76 18.00 -12.00
CA GLY A 639 36.41 18.46 -11.63
C GLY A 639 36.43 19.46 -10.46
N PRO A 640 35.29 20.02 -10.05
CA PRO A 640 33.91 19.58 -10.34
C PRO A 640 33.27 20.16 -11.60
N VAL A 641 33.91 21.16 -12.23
CA VAL A 641 33.43 21.82 -13.46
C VAL A 641 34.37 21.46 -14.62
N TRP A 642 33.80 21.13 -15.77
CA TRP A 642 34.54 20.73 -16.96
C TRP A 642 34.59 21.89 -17.97
N PHE A 643 35.79 22.34 -18.32
CA PHE A 643 35.98 23.54 -19.14
C PHE A 643 36.01 23.27 -20.66
N GLY A 644 35.94 22.00 -21.07
CA GLY A 644 35.96 21.59 -22.48
C GLY A 644 36.29 20.12 -22.66
N LYS A 645 36.60 19.72 -23.89
CA LYS A 645 37.02 18.36 -24.24
C LYS A 645 38.46 18.12 -23.80
N SER A 646 38.69 17.05 -23.03
CA SER A 646 40.01 16.61 -22.58
C SER A 646 40.84 16.08 -23.74
N LYS A 647 42.14 16.36 -23.69
CA LYS A 647 43.16 15.82 -24.61
C LYS A 647 43.93 14.65 -24.00
N ALA A 648 43.76 14.39 -22.70
CA ALA A 648 44.47 13.36 -21.94
C ALA A 648 43.48 12.49 -21.15
N LEU A 649 42.73 11.65 -21.88
CA LEU A 649 41.78 10.69 -21.30
C LEU A 649 42.42 9.33 -21.08
N TYR A 650 42.15 8.74 -19.93
CA TYR A 650 42.57 7.40 -19.57
C TYR A 650 41.36 6.57 -19.16
N PHE A 651 41.36 5.30 -19.58
CA PHE A 651 40.38 4.31 -19.20
C PHE A 651 41.09 3.13 -18.58
N GLN A 652 40.77 2.82 -17.32
CA GLN A 652 41.45 1.78 -16.54
C GLN A 652 42.98 1.94 -16.51
N GLY A 653 43.46 3.19 -16.44
CA GLY A 653 44.89 3.52 -16.41
C GLY A 653 45.60 3.48 -17.77
N GLY A 654 44.94 3.07 -18.85
CA GLY A 654 45.46 3.13 -20.21
C GLY A 654 44.98 4.38 -20.95
N MET A 655 45.88 5.06 -21.66
CA MET A 655 45.52 6.26 -22.45
C MET A 655 44.58 5.89 -23.60
N LEU A 656 43.58 6.74 -23.84
CA LEU A 656 42.67 6.67 -24.99
C LEU A 656 43.08 7.69 -26.05
N ASP A 657 42.92 7.32 -27.32
CA ASP A 657 42.96 8.30 -28.40
C ASP A 657 41.67 9.12 -28.37
N VAL A 658 41.79 10.39 -27.99
CA VAL A 658 40.66 11.31 -27.86
C VAL A 658 39.91 11.54 -29.18
N ASN A 659 40.52 11.28 -30.34
CA ASN A 659 39.81 11.36 -31.62
C ASN A 659 38.73 10.28 -31.75
N ASN A 660 38.89 9.16 -31.06
CA ASN A 660 37.92 8.06 -31.02
C ASN A 660 37.00 8.13 -29.80
N VAL A 661 37.00 9.25 -29.07
CA VAL A 661 36.11 9.44 -27.92
C VAL A 661 35.24 10.67 -28.15
N VAL A 662 33.93 10.45 -28.21
CA VAL A 662 32.94 11.53 -28.13
C VAL A 662 32.76 11.89 -26.66
N GLN A 663 33.04 13.15 -26.33
CA GLN A 663 32.97 13.68 -24.98
C GLN A 663 31.76 14.61 -24.86
N PHE A 664 30.82 14.22 -23.99
CA PHE A 664 29.65 15.01 -23.66
C PHE A 664 29.97 15.82 -22.41
N ILE A 665 29.76 17.13 -22.45
CA ILE A 665 30.01 18.03 -21.32
C ILE A 665 28.70 18.69 -20.95
N SER A 666 28.17 18.31 -19.79
CA SER A 666 26.89 18.82 -19.31
C SER A 666 26.97 20.33 -19.02
N PRO A 667 25.94 21.11 -19.38
CA PRO A 667 25.86 22.53 -18.99
C PRO A 667 25.55 22.70 -17.50
N VAL A 668 25.14 21.64 -16.80
CA VAL A 668 24.93 21.61 -15.35
C VAL A 668 25.98 20.74 -14.66
N GLN A 669 26.39 21.14 -13.46
CA GLN A 669 27.36 20.39 -12.66
C GLN A 669 26.78 19.04 -12.20
N GLY A 670 27.59 17.99 -12.24
CA GLY A 670 27.19 16.65 -11.79
C GLY A 670 26.80 16.61 -10.30
N ILE A 671 25.74 15.86 -9.99
CA ILE A 671 25.14 15.87 -8.64
C ILE A 671 26.05 15.29 -7.56
N ILE A 672 27.05 14.47 -7.93
CA ILE A 672 28.03 13.96 -6.96
C ILE A 672 28.88 15.07 -6.35
N TYR A 673 28.98 16.21 -7.04
CA TYR A 673 29.75 17.37 -6.59
C TYR A 673 28.89 18.42 -5.89
N SER A 674 27.64 18.63 -6.34
CA SER A 674 26.74 19.64 -5.76
C SER A 674 25.92 19.13 -4.57
N GLY A 675 25.63 17.83 -4.51
CA GLY A 675 24.71 17.23 -3.55
C GLY A 675 25.35 16.42 -2.41
N THR A 676 26.68 16.32 -2.31
CA THR A 676 27.35 15.33 -1.45
C THR A 676 26.93 15.44 0.02
N ASN A 677 26.84 16.68 0.55
CA ASN A 677 26.45 16.91 1.94
C ASN A 677 24.99 16.54 2.21
N ALA A 678 24.10 16.83 1.27
CA ALA A 678 22.69 16.51 1.38
C ALA A 678 22.48 14.98 1.28
N MET A 679 23.23 14.30 0.40
CA MET A 679 23.25 12.84 0.31
C MET A 679 23.73 12.20 1.62
N GLN A 680 24.85 12.65 2.18
CA GLN A 680 25.37 12.13 3.44
C GLN A 680 24.38 12.35 4.60
N THR A 681 23.68 13.48 4.61
CA THR A 681 22.62 13.75 5.58
C THR A 681 21.47 12.78 5.43
N ALA A 682 20.98 12.55 4.21
CA ALA A 682 19.89 11.62 3.92
C ALA A 682 20.23 10.18 4.34
N LEU A 683 21.43 9.68 3.99
CA LEU A 683 21.88 8.34 4.39
C LEU A 683 21.98 8.20 5.93
N LYS A 684 22.52 9.21 6.61
CA LYS A 684 22.59 9.20 8.09
C LYS A 684 21.22 9.21 8.75
N ILE A 685 20.24 9.92 8.18
CA ILE A 685 18.86 9.91 8.66
C ILE A 685 18.24 8.54 8.46
N GLU A 686 18.46 7.91 7.32
CA GLU A 686 17.99 6.54 7.04
C GLU A 686 18.62 5.52 8.00
N ASP A 687 19.94 5.58 8.22
CA ASP A 687 20.63 4.77 9.22
C ASP A 687 20.10 5.01 10.64
N ALA A 688 19.76 6.26 10.99
CA ALA A 688 19.15 6.58 12.27
C ALA A 688 17.74 5.97 12.38
N ARG A 689 16.94 6.02 11.32
CA ARG A 689 15.60 5.40 11.26
C ARG A 689 15.70 3.88 11.38
N ASN A 690 16.60 3.25 10.62
CA ASN A 690 16.82 1.81 10.66
C ASN A 690 17.27 1.35 12.06
N ARG A 691 18.21 2.06 12.69
CA ARG A 691 18.63 1.76 14.07
C ARG A 691 17.46 1.85 15.05
N ASN A 692 16.64 2.91 14.97
CA ASN A 692 15.48 3.08 15.84
C ASN A 692 14.38 2.04 15.57
N ALA A 693 14.19 1.59 14.33
CA ALA A 693 13.23 0.54 14.00
C ALA A 693 13.70 -0.85 14.45
N SER A 694 15.02 -1.09 14.43
CA SER A 694 15.62 -2.39 14.77
C SER A 694 15.75 -2.66 16.27
N SER A 695 15.76 -1.64 17.13
CA SER A 695 15.97 -1.80 18.57
C SER A 695 14.71 -1.47 19.37
N ALA A 696 14.23 -2.44 20.16
CA ALA A 696 13.10 -2.24 21.07
C ALA A 696 13.43 -1.35 22.29
N ILE A 697 14.72 -1.11 22.57
CA ILE A 697 15.18 -0.33 23.73
C ILE A 697 15.75 1.01 23.23
N PRO A 698 15.33 2.17 23.80
CA PRO A 698 15.82 3.49 23.42
C PRO A 698 17.35 3.64 23.52
N ALA A 699 17.96 4.63 22.86
CA ALA A 699 19.35 4.99 23.18
C ALA A 699 19.46 5.35 24.68
N GLY A 700 20.60 5.20 25.34
CA GLY A 700 20.71 5.52 26.78
C GLY A 700 22.13 5.43 27.30
N VAL A 701 22.32 5.82 28.57
CA VAL A 701 23.61 5.82 29.25
C VAL A 701 23.62 4.71 30.29
N LEU A 702 24.67 3.88 30.28
CA LEU A 702 24.96 2.97 31.38
C LEU A 702 25.76 3.75 32.44
N ARG A 703 25.14 3.97 33.61
CA ARG A 703 25.73 4.70 34.71
C ARG A 703 26.13 3.76 35.83
N GLN A 704 27.38 3.87 36.29
CA GLN A 704 27.83 3.21 37.50
C GLN A 704 27.38 4.04 38.72
N THR A 705 26.59 3.43 39.61
CA THR A 705 26.00 4.09 40.79
C THR A 705 26.71 3.73 42.10
N GLY A 706 27.60 2.73 42.10
CA GLY A 706 28.43 2.33 43.24
C GLY A 706 29.52 1.32 42.88
N GLY A 707 30.31 0.88 43.88
CA GLY A 707 31.39 -0.11 43.72
C GLY A 707 32.77 0.49 43.39
N GLU A 708 33.76 -0.39 43.14
CA GLU A 708 35.09 0.03 42.67
C GLU A 708 34.99 0.68 41.28
N PRO A 709 35.70 1.80 41.02
CA PRO A 709 35.67 2.46 39.72
C PRO A 709 36.16 1.54 38.62
N LEU A 710 35.31 1.27 37.63
CA LEU A 710 35.70 0.51 36.44
C LEU A 710 36.66 1.33 35.58
N SER A 711 37.64 0.67 34.98
CA SER A 711 38.53 1.29 34.01
C SER A 711 37.79 1.68 32.72
N ALA A 712 38.36 2.60 31.94
CA ALA A 712 37.79 3.01 30.64
C ALA A 712 37.64 1.83 29.67
N GLN A 713 38.51 0.83 29.79
CA GLN A 713 38.45 -0.37 28.95
C GLN A 713 37.29 -1.29 29.36
N GLU A 714 37.09 -1.53 30.65
CA GLU A 714 35.98 -2.36 31.17
C GLU A 714 34.62 -1.72 30.85
N LEU A 715 34.49 -0.39 30.99
CA LEU A 715 33.26 0.31 30.63
C LEU A 715 32.92 0.18 29.13
N ALA A 716 33.93 0.22 28.25
CA ALA A 716 33.74 0.05 26.81
C ALA A 716 33.34 -1.39 26.42
N GLU A 717 33.91 -2.39 27.10
CA GLU A 717 33.58 -3.80 26.90
C GLU A 717 32.14 -4.09 27.34
N ILE A 718 31.72 -3.58 28.51
CA ILE A 718 30.35 -3.70 29.01
C ILE A 718 29.36 -3.00 28.08
N ALA A 719 29.67 -1.78 27.62
CA ALA A 719 28.82 -1.05 26.68
C ALA A 719 28.66 -1.80 25.34
N THR A 720 29.72 -2.44 24.85
CA THR A 720 29.69 -3.23 23.60
C THR A 720 28.87 -4.51 23.77
N ALA A 721 29.04 -5.22 24.88
CA ALA A 721 28.24 -6.40 25.21
C ALA A 721 26.75 -6.05 25.33
N PHE A 722 26.43 -4.95 26.01
CA PHE A 722 25.07 -4.45 26.16
C PHE A 722 24.45 -4.05 24.81
N ASN A 723 25.18 -3.38 23.94
CA ASN A 723 24.71 -3.02 22.60
C ASN A 723 24.52 -4.24 21.69
N THR A 724 25.35 -5.26 21.81
CA THR A 724 25.22 -6.52 21.06
C THR A 724 23.97 -7.28 21.49
N ALA A 725 23.72 -7.37 22.81
CA ALA A 725 22.49 -7.96 23.34
C ALA A 725 21.25 -7.19 22.85
N ARG A 726 21.31 -5.86 22.84
CA ARG A 726 20.24 -4.99 22.32
C ARG A 726 19.97 -5.16 20.83
N ALA A 727 21.01 -5.33 20.01
CA ALA A 727 20.86 -5.51 18.56
C ALA A 727 20.33 -6.90 18.17
N THR A 728 20.46 -7.89 19.06
CA THR A 728 20.04 -9.28 18.83
C THR A 728 18.77 -9.66 19.60
N ASN A 729 18.09 -8.69 20.23
CA ASN A 729 16.96 -8.91 21.13
C ASN A 729 17.24 -9.94 22.26
N GLN A 730 18.49 -10.03 22.72
CA GLN A 730 18.86 -10.87 23.85
C GLN A 730 18.62 -10.14 25.17
N THR A 731 18.17 -10.88 26.19
CA THR A 731 17.98 -10.36 27.55
C THR A 731 19.33 -9.91 28.14
N ALA A 732 19.47 -8.62 28.41
CA ALA A 732 20.63 -8.06 29.10
C ALA A 732 20.40 -8.04 30.62
N ALA A 733 21.29 -8.70 31.38
CA ALA A 733 21.30 -8.63 32.83
C ALA A 733 22.35 -7.60 33.31
N LEU A 734 21.94 -6.69 34.19
CA LEU A 734 22.83 -5.70 34.83
C LEU A 734 23.04 -6.08 36.29
N ASN A 735 24.22 -5.77 36.83
CA ASN A 735 24.51 -5.95 38.26
C ASN A 735 23.91 -4.79 39.09
N GLU A 736 23.95 -4.90 40.42
CA GLU A 736 23.37 -3.90 41.34
C GLU A 736 24.02 -2.51 41.25
N PHE A 737 25.21 -2.40 40.65
CA PHE A 737 25.99 -1.17 40.54
C PHE A 737 25.86 -0.47 39.18
N LEU A 738 25.18 -1.08 38.20
CA LEU A 738 24.98 -0.53 36.86
C LEU A 738 23.51 -0.25 36.61
N THR A 739 23.20 1.01 36.37
CA THR A 739 21.85 1.46 36.01
C THR A 739 21.83 1.93 34.57
N TYR A 740 20.87 1.42 33.78
CA TYR A 740 20.61 1.92 32.43
C TYR A 740 19.61 3.08 32.51
N GLU A 741 20.07 4.28 32.15
CA GLU A 741 19.24 5.48 32.05
C GLU A 741 18.84 5.66 30.57
N PRO A 742 17.57 5.41 30.19
CA PRO A 742 17.13 5.61 28.82
C PRO A 742 17.15 7.09 28.45
N SER A 743 17.62 7.37 27.23
CA SER A 743 17.56 8.69 26.62
C SER A 743 16.10 9.10 26.45
N THR A 744 15.80 10.33 26.81
CA THR A 744 14.47 10.94 26.65
C THR A 744 14.18 11.40 25.22
N ALA A 745 15.18 11.29 24.33
CA ALA A 745 15.05 11.56 22.90
C ALA A 745 14.32 10.39 22.21
N THR A 746 12.98 10.42 22.26
CA THR A 746 12.14 9.53 21.48
C THR A 746 12.27 9.86 19.98
N PRO A 747 12.06 8.90 19.06
CA PRO A 747 12.09 9.15 17.62
C PRO A 747 11.24 10.34 17.17
N ASP A 748 10.11 10.58 17.83
CA ASP A 748 9.23 11.74 17.61
C ASP A 748 9.90 13.06 17.99
N LYS A 749 10.59 13.11 19.14
CA LYS A 749 11.35 14.30 19.59
C LYS A 749 12.60 14.55 18.75
N MET A 750 13.13 13.51 18.11
CA MET A 750 14.24 13.62 17.16
C MET A 750 13.78 14.08 15.78
N LEU A 751 12.47 14.26 15.55
CA LEU A 751 11.87 14.74 14.30
C LEU A 751 12.35 13.94 13.06
N LEU A 752 12.56 12.63 13.20
CA LEU A 752 13.15 11.82 12.13
C LEU A 752 12.25 11.66 10.91
N ILE A 753 10.92 11.68 11.11
CA ILE A 753 9.94 11.64 10.02
C ILE A 753 9.98 12.94 9.22
N GLU A 754 9.96 14.09 9.90
CA GLU A 754 10.06 15.41 9.27
C GLU A 754 11.41 15.60 8.57
N SER A 755 12.50 15.21 9.24
CA SER A 755 13.86 15.24 8.67
C SER A 755 13.95 14.37 7.41
N SER A 756 13.33 13.18 7.41
CA SER A 756 13.30 12.32 6.23
C SER A 756 12.51 12.94 5.08
N ASN A 757 11.38 13.60 5.35
CA ASN A 757 10.60 14.30 4.32
C ASN A 757 11.36 15.51 3.77
N TYR A 758 12.04 16.26 4.63
CA TYR A 758 12.86 17.39 4.23
C TYR A 758 14.05 16.94 3.37
N SER A 759 14.75 15.87 3.75
CA SER A 759 15.84 15.32 2.94
C SER A 759 15.35 14.80 1.60
N ALA A 760 14.18 14.17 1.52
CA ALA A 760 13.59 13.78 0.24
C ALA A 760 13.29 15.00 -0.66
N LEU A 761 12.78 16.10 -0.09
CA LEU A 761 12.56 17.35 -0.81
C LEU A 761 13.88 17.96 -1.32
N GLU A 762 14.93 17.93 -0.50
CA GLU A 762 16.26 18.41 -0.87
C GLU A 762 16.88 17.56 -2.00
N MET A 763 16.71 16.23 -1.94
CA MET A 763 17.15 15.33 -3.02
C MET A 763 16.42 15.58 -4.34
N ALA A 764 15.12 15.89 -4.30
CA ALA A 764 14.37 16.26 -5.50
C ALA A 764 14.97 17.53 -6.16
N ARG A 765 15.36 18.52 -5.35
CA ARG A 765 16.03 19.75 -5.82
C ARG A 765 17.40 19.46 -6.42
N VAL A 766 18.21 18.63 -5.75
CA VAL A 766 19.54 18.23 -6.25
C VAL A 766 19.43 17.52 -7.60
N CYS A 767 18.44 16.65 -7.76
CA CYS A 767 18.20 15.93 -9.01
C CYS A 767 17.44 16.74 -10.07
N ASN A 768 17.10 18.00 -9.81
CA ASN A 768 16.36 18.86 -10.73
C ASN A 768 15.02 18.26 -11.19
N VAL A 769 14.29 17.63 -10.26
CA VAL A 769 12.96 17.05 -10.48
C VAL A 769 11.92 17.71 -9.58
N PRO A 770 10.76 18.11 -10.11
CA PRO A 770 9.64 18.57 -9.29
C PRO A 770 9.28 17.58 -8.16
N PRO A 771 9.21 18.02 -6.89
CA PRO A 771 9.08 17.11 -5.74
C PRO A 771 7.86 16.18 -5.78
N TYR A 772 6.76 16.61 -6.39
CA TYR A 772 5.55 15.80 -6.52
C TYR A 772 5.74 14.57 -7.41
N LEU A 773 6.65 14.62 -8.39
CA LEU A 773 6.93 13.49 -9.31
C LEU A 773 7.67 12.33 -8.61
N VAL A 774 8.41 12.65 -7.55
CA VAL A 774 9.13 11.68 -6.71
C VAL A 774 8.34 11.30 -5.45
N GLY A 775 7.05 11.69 -5.38
CA GLY A 775 6.16 11.31 -4.28
C GLY A 775 6.33 12.13 -3.00
N VAL A 776 7.03 13.27 -3.05
CA VAL A 776 7.16 14.18 -1.92
C VAL A 776 5.96 15.13 -1.90
N SER A 777 5.23 15.13 -0.78
CA SER A 777 4.05 15.99 -0.59
C SER A 777 4.44 17.47 -0.60
N THR A 778 3.75 18.27 -1.41
CA THR A 778 3.98 19.72 -1.56
C THR A 778 2.80 20.57 -1.06
N GLY A 779 1.89 19.97 -0.29
CA GLY A 779 0.67 20.64 0.19
C GLY A 779 -0.55 20.36 -0.68
N SER A 780 -1.73 20.85 -0.25
CA SER A 780 -3.06 20.43 -0.72
C SER A 780 -3.49 20.94 -2.11
N TYR A 781 -2.60 21.52 -2.91
CA TYR A 781 -2.94 22.21 -4.16
C TYR A 781 -2.00 21.88 -5.33
N SER A 782 -1.93 20.62 -5.75
CA SER A 782 -1.33 20.27 -7.05
C SER A 782 -2.16 19.21 -7.78
N TYR A 783 -3.34 19.60 -8.25
CA TYR A 783 -3.96 18.91 -9.38
C TYR A 783 -3.17 19.29 -10.63
N GLN A 784 -2.23 18.44 -11.04
CA GLN A 784 -1.58 18.55 -12.34
C GLN A 784 -2.04 17.39 -13.21
N SER A 785 -2.43 17.68 -14.45
CA SER A 785 -2.72 16.65 -15.43
C SER A 785 -1.46 15.83 -15.72
N SER A 786 -1.62 14.60 -16.20
CA SER A 786 -0.49 13.77 -16.65
C SER A 786 0.34 14.47 -17.73
N GLU A 787 -0.31 15.26 -18.57
CA GLU A 787 0.34 16.09 -19.60
C GLU A 787 1.21 17.19 -18.97
N GLN A 788 0.67 17.93 -18.01
CA GLN A 788 1.43 18.97 -17.30
C GLN A 788 2.63 18.36 -16.56
N ALA A 789 2.46 17.20 -15.93
CA ALA A 789 3.53 16.49 -15.24
C ALA A 789 4.68 16.06 -16.18
N ARG A 790 4.35 15.55 -17.38
CA ARG A 790 5.35 15.22 -18.41
C ARG A 790 6.07 16.47 -18.92
N ARG A 791 5.31 17.53 -19.18
CA ARG A 791 5.84 18.80 -19.67
C ARG A 791 6.77 19.46 -18.65
N ASP A 792 6.39 19.49 -17.38
CA ASP A 792 7.20 20.04 -16.30
C ASP A 792 8.54 19.28 -16.17
N LEU A 793 8.51 17.95 -16.22
CA LEU A 793 9.73 17.13 -16.15
C LEU A 793 10.65 17.36 -17.35
N TRP A 794 10.09 17.45 -18.57
CA TRP A 794 10.86 17.78 -19.77
C TRP A 794 11.49 19.17 -19.67
N LEU A 795 10.67 20.20 -19.43
CA LEU A 795 11.10 21.60 -19.48
C LEU A 795 12.11 21.94 -18.39
N PHE A 796 11.84 21.55 -17.15
CA PHE A 796 12.66 21.94 -16.01
C PHE A 796 13.79 20.96 -15.73
N GLY A 797 13.69 19.73 -16.22
CA GLY A 797 14.55 18.62 -15.83
C GLY A 797 15.37 18.02 -16.98
N THR A 798 14.70 17.34 -17.90
CA THR A 798 15.36 16.45 -18.89
C THR A 798 15.94 17.19 -20.10
N SER A 799 15.32 18.30 -20.53
CA SER A 799 15.70 19.04 -21.75
C SER A 799 17.16 19.47 -21.76
N VAL A 800 17.71 19.85 -20.60
CA VAL A 800 19.11 20.28 -20.47
C VAL A 800 20.11 19.16 -20.82
N TYR A 801 19.77 17.92 -20.50
CA TYR A 801 20.58 16.75 -20.85
C TYR A 801 20.35 16.33 -22.30
N ALA A 802 19.10 16.41 -22.77
CA ALA A 802 18.73 16.14 -24.16
C ALA A 802 19.53 17.05 -25.12
N GLN A 803 19.48 18.36 -24.91
CA GLN A 803 20.21 19.36 -25.72
C GLN A 803 21.72 19.12 -25.71
N CYS A 804 22.29 18.80 -24.54
CA CYS A 804 23.71 18.45 -24.45
C CYS A 804 24.08 17.25 -25.34
N ILE A 805 23.20 16.25 -25.43
CA ILE A 805 23.40 15.07 -26.27
C ILE A 805 23.23 15.45 -27.74
N GLU A 806 22.17 16.17 -28.09
CA GLU A 806 21.85 16.65 -29.44
C GLU A 806 22.99 17.47 -30.05
N ASP A 807 23.47 18.48 -29.33
CA ASP A 807 24.56 19.35 -29.76
C ASP A 807 25.87 18.56 -29.97
N THR A 808 26.16 17.63 -29.06
CA THR A 808 27.39 16.84 -29.12
C THR A 808 27.36 15.83 -30.27
N LEU A 809 26.20 15.20 -30.51
CA LEU A 809 26.00 14.27 -31.63
C LEU A 809 25.95 14.98 -32.97
N SER A 810 25.39 16.20 -33.04
CA SER A 810 25.39 17.04 -34.25
C SER A 810 26.83 17.36 -34.70
N GLN A 811 27.77 17.51 -33.76
CA GLN A 811 29.20 17.65 -34.09
C GLN A 811 29.84 16.38 -34.70
N GLN A 812 29.17 15.22 -34.62
CA GLN A 812 29.59 13.97 -35.24
C GLN A 812 28.99 13.77 -36.65
N LEU A 813 28.38 14.82 -37.22
CA LEU A 813 27.80 14.82 -38.55
C LEU A 813 28.48 15.87 -39.46
N PRO A 814 28.25 15.81 -40.79
CA PRO A 814 28.64 16.87 -41.70
C PRO A 814 28.16 18.25 -41.24
N ARG A 815 28.96 19.28 -41.52
CA ARG A 815 28.61 20.66 -41.15
C ARG A 815 27.28 21.06 -41.80
N GLY A 816 26.40 21.67 -41.01
CA GLY A 816 25.05 22.08 -41.43
C GLY A 816 23.99 20.99 -41.27
N THR A 817 24.35 19.83 -40.71
CA THR A 817 23.41 18.77 -40.34
C THR A 817 23.35 18.64 -38.82
N TYR A 818 22.14 18.55 -38.30
CA TYR A 818 21.84 18.53 -36.87
C TYR A 818 20.99 17.31 -36.52
N VAL A 819 20.99 16.94 -35.24
CA VAL A 819 20.10 15.92 -34.67
C VAL A 819 19.37 16.47 -33.47
N GLU A 820 18.13 16.03 -33.30
CA GLU A 820 17.27 16.37 -32.18
C GLU A 820 16.43 15.18 -31.74
N PHE A 821 16.03 15.15 -30.48
CA PHE A 821 15.04 14.20 -29.99
C PHE A 821 13.62 14.66 -30.38
N ASP A 822 12.76 13.72 -30.78
CA ASP A 822 11.37 13.97 -31.13
C ASP A 822 10.47 14.23 -29.90
N ALA A 823 10.75 15.32 -29.18
CA ALA A 823 10.07 15.66 -27.94
C ALA A 823 8.60 16.06 -28.16
N GLU A 824 8.26 16.63 -29.31
CA GLU A 824 6.89 17.05 -29.62
C GLU A 824 5.93 15.86 -29.64
N LYS A 825 6.31 14.76 -30.29
CA LYS A 825 5.51 13.52 -30.31
C LYS A 825 5.23 13.00 -28.90
N TYR A 826 6.22 13.02 -28.02
CA TYR A 826 6.09 12.58 -26.62
C TYR A 826 5.17 13.50 -25.79
N LEU A 827 5.22 14.81 -26.05
CA LEU A 827 4.40 15.79 -25.34
C LEU A 827 2.94 15.82 -25.85
N LEU A 828 2.68 15.43 -27.10
CA LEU A 828 1.36 15.47 -27.75
C LEU A 828 0.54 14.16 -27.63
N GLU A 829 1.16 13.06 -27.20
CA GLU A 829 0.67 11.67 -27.26
C GLU A 829 -0.67 11.37 -26.52
N THR A 830 -1.29 12.35 -25.86
CA THR A 830 -2.62 12.23 -25.22
C THR A 830 -3.80 12.73 -26.05
N THR A 831 -3.58 13.21 -27.28
CA THR A 831 -4.65 13.81 -28.10
C THR A 831 -5.09 12.89 -29.25
N ILE A 832 -6.13 12.07 -28.99
CA ILE A 832 -7.06 11.43 -29.95
C ILE A 832 -6.48 10.39 -30.95
N PRO A 833 -7.09 9.18 -31.07
CA PRO A 833 -6.80 8.26 -32.17
C PRO A 833 -7.51 8.72 -33.45
N ASP A 834 -6.88 9.58 -34.24
CA ASP A 834 -7.39 9.94 -35.58
C ASP A 834 -6.29 9.91 -36.65
N SER A 835 -6.50 9.02 -37.62
CA SER A 835 -5.99 8.97 -39.00
C SER A 835 -4.54 9.45 -39.28
N MET A 836 -3.59 8.50 -39.36
CA MET A 836 -2.39 8.71 -40.17
C MET A 836 -2.75 8.64 -41.67
N ASN A 837 -2.39 9.68 -42.42
CA ASN A 837 -2.49 9.74 -43.87
C ASN A 837 -1.39 8.85 -44.48
N PRO A 838 -1.68 7.93 -45.43
CA PRO A 838 -0.67 7.05 -46.03
C PRO A 838 0.47 7.75 -46.78
N ALA A 839 0.38 9.06 -46.98
CA ALA A 839 1.39 9.89 -47.64
C ALA A 839 2.59 10.25 -46.75
N ASP A 840 2.47 10.12 -45.42
CA ASP A 840 3.50 10.54 -44.46
C ASP A 840 4.40 9.37 -43.99
N MET A 841 4.41 8.24 -44.69
CA MET A 841 5.37 7.17 -44.41
C MET A 841 6.75 7.54 -44.99
N PRO A 842 7.80 7.70 -44.16
CA PRO A 842 9.15 7.96 -44.67
C PRO A 842 9.63 6.76 -45.50
N GLN A 843 9.90 7.00 -46.78
CA GLN A 843 10.48 5.99 -47.66
C GLN A 843 11.88 5.61 -47.16
N GLN A 844 12.12 4.31 -47.01
CA GLN A 844 13.41 3.75 -46.67
C GLN A 844 14.42 4.12 -47.77
N ASN A 845 15.40 4.96 -47.44
CA ASN A 845 16.51 5.23 -48.34
C ASN A 845 17.55 4.12 -48.22
N THR A 846 17.38 3.04 -48.99
CA THR A 846 18.44 2.05 -49.20
C THR A 846 19.43 2.61 -50.22
N GLN A 847 20.54 3.16 -49.73
CA GLN A 847 21.74 3.44 -50.53
C GLN A 847 22.44 2.16 -51.01
N GLU A 848 21.69 1.21 -51.58
CA GLU A 848 22.21 0.03 -52.29
C GLU A 848 21.88 0.10 -53.79
N ALA A 849 21.18 1.14 -54.27
CA ALA A 849 20.83 1.32 -55.68
C ALA A 849 21.75 2.29 -56.45
N LEU A 850 22.85 2.76 -55.84
CA LEU A 850 23.89 3.54 -56.51
C LEU A 850 25.26 2.88 -56.26
N ALA A 851 25.45 1.73 -56.90
CA ALA A 851 26.74 1.11 -57.18
C ALA A 851 26.85 0.91 -58.70
#